data_AF-A0A8H6HUB0-F1
#
_entry.id   AF-A0A8H6HUB0-F1
#
_cell.length_a   1.000
_cell.length_b   1.000
_cell.length_c   1.000
_cell.angle_alpha   90.00
_cell.angle_beta   90.00
_cell.angle_gamma   90.00
#
_symmetry.space_group_name_H-M   'P 1'
#
loop_
_entity.id
_entity.type
_entity.pdbx_description
1 polymer ?
#
loop_
_entity_poly.entity_id
_entity_poly.type
_entity_poly.pdbx_seq_one_letter_code
_entity_poly.pdbx_strand_id
1 'polypeptide(L)'
;MSLSRRPARIPPSVISGAAAGSIPHLWDLVGRATTQNATTEIVRLSFTHFTVECPRIVRKRDQLTAELKRQEERAFVGLIILSRLAERYDAELSPSVTEEFVKGFQDSVGVVSHWIKFYLRIGGLPVAFPETGTQVDLRYTHVYQCEMLGSIERVDPRIRQAFFSSLAFCDLMAFIWLAKTREGEVYMDIEGRGPGDPVVYLMRALLEDDVGRETFLRAVTSRRTAVDFASATLQRIQKAQALPPSEDVFRFIGQLTQITDRVSQNSTMFSRAFARVGYIQPTTSAINALSIAAVNAGRPHLLKFALEVTIQFMIHIQNLDTHILKNRRQLVAGDVISVMARIVGYLARNGPPSHVEPAIDMIQLLAPYTTYPSIVMEFDRMLPPKIGLTEMPRDSKIFPVWQAYWVSFSRRHNLYTKDDAHVMNICDNPSCTGTLQHSWISKGKCSRCHSMIYCSAACQEEDWKERHHKECSYATEDHSACKSSGTCYDLLSRLYHNKLVAALCDEAFSIMKEEKTADAPPSTIMTQFMDFNFPIAQVSMVPVDIDSSQWWRAYSQIELTFPQEYLLPRVTSMGRDPRLRVEGGDVRLVESEFPLGYRNVVRLTALVKRTEKGHVVLYSVPRYGHSTEVAGVHEVSL
;
A
#
# COMPACT_ATOMS: atom_id res chain seq x y z
N MET A 1 -24.90 42.75 -17.75
CA MET A 1 -23.72 43.62 -17.52
C MET A 1 -23.83 44.22 -16.12
N SER A 2 -23.19 43.59 -15.14
CA SER A 2 -23.04 44.17 -13.80
C SER A 2 -22.04 45.33 -13.89
N LEU A 3 -22.46 46.55 -13.51
CA LEU A 3 -21.55 47.69 -13.40
C LEU A 3 -20.51 47.36 -12.31
N SER A 4 -19.32 46.95 -12.74
CA SER A 4 -18.18 46.68 -11.87
C SER A 4 -17.88 47.94 -11.04
N ARG A 5 -18.29 47.93 -9.77
CA ARG A 5 -17.94 49.00 -8.82
C ARG A 5 -16.43 48.95 -8.64
N ARG A 6 -15.74 50.06 -8.93
CA ARG A 6 -14.31 50.18 -8.63
C ARG A 6 -14.08 49.83 -7.15
N PRO A 7 -13.12 48.95 -6.85
CA PRO A 7 -12.81 48.57 -5.47
C PRO A 7 -12.41 49.84 -4.68
N ALA A 8 -12.92 49.96 -3.46
CA ALA A 8 -12.62 51.11 -2.61
C ALA A 8 -11.11 51.12 -2.27
N ARG A 9 -10.46 52.27 -2.45
CA ARG A 9 -9.08 52.48 -2.01
C ARG A 9 -8.99 52.40 -0.49
N ILE A 10 -7.97 51.72 0.02
CA ILE A 10 -7.70 51.64 1.45
C ILE A 10 -7.16 53.02 1.91
N PRO A 11 -7.69 53.61 3.00
CA PRO A 11 -7.22 54.91 3.47
C PRO A 11 -5.73 54.90 3.85
N PRO A 12 -4.94 55.93 3.47
CA PRO A 12 -3.51 55.99 3.80
C PRO A 12 -3.20 55.95 5.29
N SER A 13 -4.12 56.43 6.14
CA SER A 13 -4.01 56.37 7.60
C SER A 13 -3.99 54.93 8.12
N VAL A 14 -4.73 54.02 7.48
CA VAL A 14 -4.78 52.60 7.83
C VAL A 14 -3.45 51.94 7.50
N ILE A 15 -2.92 52.21 6.31
CA ILE A 15 -1.62 51.68 5.87
C ILE A 15 -0.49 52.19 6.77
N SER A 16 -0.44 53.49 7.03
CA SER A 16 0.59 54.11 7.87
C SER A 16 0.53 53.62 9.32
N GLY A 17 -0.68 53.49 9.88
CA GLY A 17 -0.88 52.96 11.23
C GLY A 17 -0.49 51.49 11.33
N ALA A 18 -0.83 50.68 10.32
CA ALA A 18 -0.44 49.29 10.26
C ALA A 18 1.09 49.13 10.11
N ALA A 19 1.75 49.97 9.31
CA ALA A 19 3.21 49.99 9.17
C ALA A 19 3.92 50.31 10.49
N ALA A 20 3.33 51.18 11.32
CA ALA A 20 3.80 51.46 12.68
C ALA A 20 3.51 50.32 13.69
N GLY A 21 2.91 49.21 13.25
CA GLY A 21 2.57 48.07 14.10
C GLY A 21 1.34 48.30 14.99
N SER A 22 0.43 49.19 14.61
CA SER A 22 -0.83 49.41 15.33
C SER A 22 -1.81 48.26 15.08
N ILE A 23 -2.07 47.44 16.09
CA ILE A 23 -3.00 46.29 16.03
C ILE A 23 -4.40 46.67 15.48
N PRO A 24 -5.07 47.74 15.95
CA PRO A 24 -6.37 48.14 15.38
C PRO A 24 -6.33 48.43 13.87
N HIS A 25 -5.26 49.06 13.38
CA HIS A 25 -5.10 49.37 11.96
C HIS A 25 -4.77 48.12 11.14
N LEU A 26 -4.05 47.16 11.70
CA LEU A 26 -3.81 45.86 11.08
C LEU A 26 -5.12 45.07 10.90
N TRP A 27 -5.99 45.07 11.92
CA TRP A 27 -7.32 44.45 11.81
C TRP A 27 -8.25 45.19 10.84
N ASP A 28 -8.22 46.52 10.81
CA ASP A 28 -8.95 47.30 9.80
C ASP A 28 -8.42 47.01 8.38
N LEU A 29 -7.12 46.81 8.23
CA LEU A 29 -6.51 46.39 6.97
C LEU A 29 -6.99 44.99 6.55
N VAL A 30 -7.06 44.01 7.47
CA VAL A 30 -7.66 42.69 7.19
C VAL A 30 -9.07 42.84 6.62
N GLY A 31 -9.91 43.68 7.23
CA GLY A 31 -11.30 43.90 6.79
C GLY A 31 -11.43 44.55 5.41
N ARG A 32 -10.43 45.31 4.97
CA ARG A 32 -10.47 46.10 3.72
C ARG A 32 -9.65 45.52 2.57
N ALA A 33 -8.63 44.72 2.88
CA ALA A 33 -7.75 44.14 1.88
C ALA A 33 -8.48 43.07 1.06
N THR A 34 -8.42 43.21 -0.25
CA THR A 34 -8.98 42.31 -1.25
C THR A 34 -7.97 42.16 -2.38
N THR A 35 -8.10 41.13 -3.21
CA THR A 35 -7.25 40.96 -4.39
C THR A 35 -7.32 42.15 -5.36
N GLN A 36 -8.47 42.83 -5.42
CA GLN A 36 -8.72 43.96 -6.34
C GLN A 36 -8.09 45.29 -5.90
N ASN A 37 -7.81 45.46 -4.61
CA ASN A 37 -7.17 46.66 -4.06
C ASN A 37 -5.81 46.37 -3.40
N ALA A 38 -5.27 45.17 -3.62
CA ALA A 38 -3.95 44.77 -3.14
C ALA A 38 -2.87 45.63 -3.79
N THR A 39 -1.89 46.06 -3.00
CA THR A 39 -0.71 46.81 -3.46
C THR A 39 0.56 46.13 -2.94
N THR A 40 1.70 46.40 -3.57
CA THR A 40 3.01 45.89 -3.11
C THR A 40 3.34 46.36 -1.70
N GLU A 41 2.86 47.55 -1.31
CA GLU A 41 3.00 48.10 0.04
C GLU A 41 2.27 47.24 1.09
N ILE A 42 1.04 46.81 0.82
CA ILE A 42 0.25 45.95 1.72
C ILE A 42 0.96 44.60 1.91
N VAL A 43 1.51 44.04 0.84
CA VAL A 43 2.26 42.78 0.89
C VAL A 43 3.52 42.94 1.74
N ARG A 44 4.36 43.94 1.47
CA ARG A 44 5.57 44.23 2.26
C ARG A 44 5.25 44.39 3.74
N LEU A 45 4.24 45.21 4.03
CA LEU A 45 3.79 45.48 5.39
C LEU A 45 3.44 44.17 6.12
N SER A 46 2.71 43.28 5.46
CA SER A 46 2.35 41.97 6.02
C SER A 46 3.59 41.15 6.41
N PHE A 47 4.68 41.24 5.64
CA PHE A 47 5.94 40.55 5.95
C PHE A 47 6.78 41.23 7.04
N THR A 48 6.71 42.55 7.19
CA THR A 48 7.53 43.29 8.18
C THR A 48 7.31 42.83 9.63
N HIS A 49 6.14 42.23 9.90
CA HIS A 49 5.78 41.74 11.22
C HIS A 49 6.34 40.34 11.54
N PHE A 50 7.00 39.67 10.60
CA PHE A 50 7.72 38.39 10.83
C PHE A 50 9.22 38.56 11.10
N THR A 51 9.70 39.79 11.33
CA THR A 51 11.15 40.06 11.48
C THR A 51 11.75 39.62 12.81
N VAL A 52 10.92 39.34 13.82
CA VAL A 52 11.39 38.91 15.14
C VAL A 52 11.48 37.38 15.21
N GLU A 53 12.59 36.87 15.77
CA GLU A 53 12.76 35.43 15.98
C GLU A 53 11.66 34.88 16.91
N CYS A 54 10.94 33.87 16.43
CA CYS A 54 9.86 33.25 17.17
C CYS A 54 10.37 32.61 18.48
N PRO A 55 9.75 32.89 19.64
CA PRO A 55 10.17 32.30 20.91
C PRO A 55 10.04 30.77 20.90
N ARG A 56 11.14 30.06 21.17
CA ARG A 56 11.17 28.58 21.11
C ARG A 56 10.67 27.89 22.39
N ILE A 57 10.73 28.57 23.54
CA ILE A 57 10.65 27.94 24.87
C ILE A 57 9.24 28.06 25.50
N VAL A 58 8.42 29.01 25.06
CA VAL A 58 7.12 29.27 25.70
C VAL A 58 6.11 28.16 25.37
N ARG A 59 5.45 27.62 26.39
CA ARG A 59 4.48 26.51 26.25
C ARG A 59 3.03 26.95 26.43
N LYS A 60 2.78 28.04 27.15
CA LYS A 60 1.44 28.55 27.43
C LYS A 60 1.36 30.05 27.20
N ARG A 61 0.19 30.52 26.76
CA ARG A 61 -0.05 31.93 26.42
C ARG A 61 0.09 32.89 27.63
N ASP A 62 -0.26 32.43 28.82
CA ASP A 62 -0.14 33.19 30.08
C ASP A 62 1.32 33.51 30.44
N GLN A 63 2.28 32.74 29.92
CA GLN A 63 3.71 32.96 30.10
C GLN A 63 4.29 34.04 29.17
N LEU A 64 3.51 34.57 28.23
CA LEU A 64 3.98 35.60 27.31
C LEU A 64 4.08 36.96 27.99
N THR A 65 5.22 37.62 27.79
CA THR A 65 5.39 39.04 28.14
C THR A 65 4.43 39.89 27.31
N ALA A 66 4.09 41.09 27.80
CA ALA A 66 3.22 42.00 27.07
C ALA A 66 3.75 42.34 25.65
N GLU A 67 5.08 42.42 25.51
CA GLU A 67 5.71 42.67 24.23
C GLU A 67 5.59 41.48 23.27
N LEU A 68 5.86 40.25 23.75
CA LEU A 68 5.67 39.06 22.91
C LEU A 68 4.22 38.86 22.51
N LYS A 69 3.24 39.18 23.37
CA LYS A 69 1.81 39.18 22.99
C LYS A 69 1.52 40.14 21.85
N ARG A 70 2.09 41.35 21.86
CA ARG A 70 1.92 42.32 20.76
C ARG A 70 2.57 41.84 19.47
N GLN A 71 3.74 41.21 19.54
CA GLN A 71 4.43 40.66 18.37
C GLN A 71 3.70 39.46 17.78
N GLU A 72 3.24 38.55 18.65
CA GLU A 72 2.35 37.42 18.32
C GLU A 72 1.09 37.92 17.60
N GLU A 73 0.41 38.93 18.13
CA GLU A 73 -0.77 39.47 17.45
C GLU A 73 -0.45 40.10 16.09
N ARG A 74 0.65 40.88 15.98
CA ARG A 74 1.05 41.50 14.70
C ARG A 74 1.40 40.47 13.63
N ALA A 75 2.20 39.45 13.97
CA ALA A 75 2.58 38.40 13.04
C ALA A 75 1.36 37.56 12.63
N PHE A 76 0.44 37.31 13.55
CA PHE A 76 -0.81 36.61 13.25
C PHE A 76 -1.68 37.39 12.26
N VAL A 77 -1.89 38.68 12.51
CA VAL A 77 -2.69 39.52 11.61
C VAL A 77 -2.01 39.66 10.24
N GLY A 78 -0.67 39.79 10.19
CA GLY A 78 0.09 39.74 8.94
C GLY A 78 -0.17 38.47 8.14
N LEU A 79 -0.21 37.31 8.81
CA LEU A 79 -0.52 36.03 8.16
C LEU A 79 -1.97 35.98 7.63
N ILE A 80 -2.94 36.54 8.36
CA ILE A 80 -4.33 36.64 7.90
C ILE A 80 -4.43 37.51 6.64
N ILE A 81 -3.72 38.64 6.61
CA ILE A 81 -3.70 39.50 5.41
C ILE A 81 -3.17 38.72 4.21
N LEU A 82 -2.04 38.02 4.36
CA LEU A 82 -1.47 37.18 3.30
C LEU A 82 -2.45 36.09 2.83
N SER A 83 -3.12 35.40 3.74
CA SER A 83 -4.13 34.39 3.40
C SER A 83 -5.30 35.00 2.63
N ARG A 84 -5.84 36.14 3.06
CA ARG A 84 -6.96 36.81 2.36
C ARG A 84 -6.58 37.25 0.94
N LEU A 85 -5.35 37.69 0.75
CA LEU A 85 -4.83 38.00 -0.58
C LEU A 85 -4.67 36.74 -1.44
N ALA A 86 -4.43 35.58 -0.83
CA ALA A 86 -4.28 34.30 -1.51
C ALA A 86 -5.62 33.57 -1.81
N GLU A 87 -6.63 33.69 -0.94
CA GLU A 87 -7.93 32.99 -1.03
C GLU A 87 -8.71 33.26 -2.33
N ARG A 88 -8.40 34.33 -3.06
CA ARG A 88 -9.05 34.70 -4.33
C ARG A 88 -8.05 34.82 -5.47
N TYR A 89 -7.05 33.95 -5.50
CA TYR A 89 -6.05 33.93 -6.57
C TYR A 89 -6.67 33.86 -7.99
N ASP A 90 -7.83 33.22 -8.15
CA ASP A 90 -8.59 33.18 -9.41
C ASP A 90 -9.00 34.57 -9.94
N ALA A 91 -8.94 35.62 -9.11
CA ALA A 91 -9.23 37.00 -9.50
C ALA A 91 -8.00 37.77 -10.03
N GLU A 92 -6.88 37.08 -10.28
CA GLU A 92 -5.58 37.59 -10.76
C GLU A 92 -5.05 38.79 -9.95
N LEU A 93 -4.17 38.52 -8.97
CA LEU A 93 -3.32 39.57 -8.39
C LEU A 93 -2.49 40.22 -9.51
N SER A 94 -2.30 41.55 -9.43
CA SER A 94 -1.45 42.22 -10.40
C SER A 94 -0.01 41.65 -10.38
N PRO A 95 0.70 41.55 -11.52
CA PRO A 95 2.02 40.92 -11.57
C PRO A 95 3.04 41.48 -10.58
N SER A 96 3.00 42.80 -10.31
CA SER A 96 3.90 43.43 -9.34
C SER A 96 3.60 43.02 -7.90
N VAL A 97 2.31 42.84 -7.56
CA VAL A 97 1.87 42.36 -6.24
C VAL A 97 2.27 40.89 -6.07
N THR A 98 2.08 40.06 -7.11
CA THR A 98 2.51 38.65 -7.09
C THR A 98 4.02 38.54 -6.90
N GLU A 99 4.82 39.32 -7.61
CA GLU A 99 6.28 39.28 -7.47
C GLU A 99 6.75 39.70 -6.07
N GLU A 100 6.15 40.75 -5.51
CA GLU A 100 6.44 41.17 -4.14
C GLU A 100 6.02 40.10 -3.12
N PHE A 101 4.89 39.42 -3.37
CA PHE A 101 4.41 38.34 -2.52
C PHE A 101 5.38 37.16 -2.54
N VAL A 102 5.80 36.73 -3.73
CA VAL A 102 6.77 35.64 -3.92
C VAL A 102 8.06 35.95 -3.19
N LYS A 103 8.64 37.13 -3.44
CA LYS A 103 9.91 37.54 -2.82
C LYS A 103 9.80 37.57 -1.30
N GLY A 104 8.80 38.28 -0.77
CA GLY A 104 8.60 38.38 0.68
C GLY A 104 8.39 37.02 1.33
N PHE A 105 7.70 36.10 0.64
CA PHE A 105 7.47 34.75 1.13
C PHE A 105 8.72 33.88 1.11
N GLN A 106 9.49 33.90 0.03
CA GLN A 106 10.77 33.18 -0.08
C GLN A 106 11.74 33.57 1.04
N ASP A 107 11.81 34.87 1.34
CA ASP A 107 12.67 35.40 2.40
C ASP A 107 12.17 35.03 3.82
N SER A 108 10.87 34.75 3.98
CA SER A 108 10.22 34.65 5.29
C SER A 108 9.64 33.26 5.63
N VAL A 109 9.62 32.29 4.71
CA VAL A 109 8.91 31.01 4.87
C VAL A 109 9.27 30.25 6.15
N GLY A 110 10.56 30.27 6.53
CA GLY A 110 11.03 29.63 7.76
C GLY A 110 10.46 30.30 9.01
N VAL A 111 10.45 31.64 9.04
CA VAL A 111 9.94 32.40 10.18
C VAL A 111 8.43 32.31 10.28
N VAL A 112 7.71 32.39 9.15
CA VAL A 112 6.26 32.17 9.07
C VAL A 112 5.90 30.79 9.63
N SER A 113 6.63 29.74 9.23
CA SER A 113 6.38 28.37 9.69
C SER A 113 6.59 28.23 11.22
N HIS A 114 7.63 28.87 11.77
CA HIS A 114 7.85 28.88 13.21
C HIS A 114 6.75 29.60 13.98
N TRP A 115 6.30 30.76 13.49
CA TRP A 115 5.19 31.49 14.10
C TRP A 115 3.90 30.68 14.09
N ILE A 116 3.54 30.03 12.97
CA ILE A 116 2.38 29.13 12.90
C ILE A 116 2.49 28.00 13.93
N LYS A 117 3.65 27.33 13.97
CA LYS A 117 3.90 26.25 14.94
C LYS A 117 3.77 26.74 16.38
N PHE A 118 4.25 27.95 16.65
CA PHE A 118 4.16 28.59 17.95
C PHE A 118 2.72 28.90 18.34
N TYR A 119 1.91 29.49 17.46
CA TYR A 119 0.48 29.73 17.70
C TYR A 119 -0.24 28.43 18.06
N LEU A 120 -0.03 27.38 17.27
CA LEU A 120 -0.66 26.08 17.52
C LEU A 120 -0.21 25.48 18.86
N ARG A 121 1.06 25.63 19.24
CA ARG A 121 1.59 25.13 20.53
C ARG A 121 0.99 25.82 21.74
N ILE A 122 0.85 27.14 21.71
CA ILE A 122 0.32 27.90 22.85
C ILE A 122 -1.21 27.87 22.94
N GLY A 123 -1.89 27.18 22.01
CA GLY A 123 -3.35 27.11 21.94
C GLY A 123 -4.01 28.29 21.24
N GLY A 124 -3.27 29.05 20.43
CA GLY A 124 -3.77 30.10 19.56
C GLY A 124 -4.38 31.34 20.24
N LEU A 125 -4.60 32.38 19.42
CA LEU A 125 -5.64 33.37 19.64
C LEU A 125 -6.96 32.74 19.18
N PRO A 126 -8.03 32.73 19.99
CA PRO A 126 -9.36 32.44 19.46
C PRO A 126 -9.61 33.51 18.39
N VAL A 127 -9.67 33.11 17.12
CA VAL A 127 -10.11 34.00 16.06
C VAL A 127 -11.59 34.23 16.29
N ALA A 128 -11.93 35.15 17.18
CA ALA A 128 -13.20 35.81 17.08
C ALA A 128 -13.09 36.60 15.77
N PHE A 129 -13.58 36.04 14.66
CA PHE A 129 -13.93 36.88 13.53
C PHE A 129 -14.88 37.92 14.12
N PRO A 130 -14.50 39.22 14.15
CA PRO A 130 -15.29 40.23 14.84
C PRO A 130 -16.74 40.27 14.32
N GLU A 131 -16.92 39.80 13.08
CA GLU A 131 -18.19 39.72 12.36
C GLU A 131 -19.12 38.61 12.87
N THR A 132 -18.61 37.53 13.48
CA THR A 132 -19.46 36.37 13.86
C THR A 132 -19.61 36.16 15.37
N GLY A 133 -18.78 36.82 16.20
CA GLY A 133 -18.85 36.75 17.67
C GLY A 133 -18.71 35.33 18.27
N THR A 134 -18.44 34.32 17.45
CA THR A 134 -18.45 32.91 17.81
C THR A 134 -17.03 32.50 18.19
N GLN A 135 -16.86 31.96 19.39
CA GLN A 135 -15.61 31.36 19.81
C GLN A 135 -15.29 30.20 18.86
N VAL A 136 -14.25 30.37 18.03
CA VAL A 136 -13.77 29.29 17.16
C VAL A 136 -13.19 28.20 18.05
N ASP A 137 -13.77 27.01 17.98
CA ASP A 137 -13.26 25.83 18.68
C ASP A 137 -11.82 25.56 18.23
N LEU A 138 -10.92 25.36 19.20
CA LEU A 138 -9.50 25.09 18.99
C LEU A 138 -9.25 23.90 18.03
N ARG A 139 -10.23 23.00 17.89
CA ARG A 139 -10.23 21.93 16.89
C ARG A 139 -10.10 22.46 15.46
N TYR A 140 -10.70 23.60 15.16
CA TYR A 140 -10.63 24.22 13.84
C TYR A 140 -9.33 25.00 13.61
N THR A 141 -8.54 25.32 14.64
CA THR A 141 -7.34 26.13 14.45
C THR A 141 -6.30 25.42 13.57
N HIS A 142 -6.05 24.12 13.78
CA HIS A 142 -5.08 23.37 12.95
C HIS A 142 -5.54 23.27 11.49
N VAL A 143 -6.82 22.94 11.28
CA VAL A 143 -7.45 22.84 9.96
C VAL A 143 -7.42 24.19 9.24
N TYR A 144 -7.81 25.26 9.94
CA TYR A 144 -7.81 26.62 9.40
C TYR A 144 -6.41 27.08 9.01
N GLN A 145 -5.38 26.81 9.83
CA GLN A 145 -4.01 27.15 9.45
C GLN A 145 -3.56 26.40 8.19
N CYS A 146 -3.93 25.12 8.03
CA CYS A 146 -3.66 24.38 6.79
C CYS A 146 -4.45 24.92 5.59
N GLU A 147 -5.68 25.39 5.77
CA GLU A 147 -6.47 26.03 4.71
C GLU A 147 -5.84 27.35 4.25
N MET A 148 -5.36 28.17 5.20
CA MET A 148 -4.61 29.39 4.91
C MET A 148 -3.32 29.07 4.12
N LEU A 149 -2.53 28.12 4.61
CA LEU A 149 -1.28 27.69 3.97
C LEU A 149 -1.53 27.13 2.57
N GLY A 150 -2.57 26.29 2.40
CA GLY A 150 -2.99 25.75 1.12
C GLY A 150 -3.49 26.82 0.14
N SER A 151 -4.03 27.94 0.64
CA SER A 151 -4.37 29.09 -0.20
C SER A 151 -3.11 29.84 -0.64
N ILE A 152 -2.17 30.07 0.27
CA ILE A 152 -0.89 30.76 -0.01
C ILE A 152 -0.03 29.98 -1.01
N GLU A 153 0.09 28.65 -0.87
CA GLU A 153 0.95 27.86 -1.77
C GLU A 153 0.48 27.87 -3.24
N ARG A 154 -0.83 28.08 -3.46
CA ARG A 154 -1.45 28.09 -4.80
C ARG A 154 -1.26 29.40 -5.56
N VAL A 155 -0.73 30.45 -4.90
CA VAL A 155 -0.54 31.77 -5.52
C VAL A 155 0.54 31.75 -6.60
N ASP A 156 1.66 31.06 -6.39
CA ASP A 156 2.76 31.00 -7.38
C ASP A 156 3.59 29.72 -7.15
N PRO A 157 3.98 28.97 -8.20
CA PRO A 157 4.82 27.79 -8.06
C PRO A 157 6.13 28.02 -7.28
N ARG A 158 6.69 29.24 -7.31
CA ARG A 158 7.89 29.62 -6.54
C ARG A 158 7.63 29.67 -5.04
N ILE A 159 6.41 30.01 -4.61
CA ILE A 159 5.97 29.97 -3.21
C ILE A 159 5.85 28.52 -2.75
N ARG A 160 5.21 27.67 -3.56
CA ARG A 160 5.13 26.23 -3.31
C ARG A 160 6.53 25.61 -3.14
N GLN A 161 7.45 25.93 -4.03
CA GLN A 161 8.84 25.49 -3.93
C GLN A 161 9.52 25.98 -2.64
N ALA A 162 9.28 27.23 -2.23
CA ALA A 162 9.82 27.79 -1.00
C ALA A 162 9.27 27.07 0.26
N PHE A 163 7.98 26.74 0.28
CA PHE A 163 7.41 25.90 1.33
C PHE A 163 8.09 24.54 1.40
N PHE A 164 8.12 23.83 0.27
CA PHE A 164 8.49 22.42 0.24
C PHE A 164 9.99 22.21 0.45
N SER A 165 10.83 23.16 0.07
CA SER A 165 12.26 23.15 0.38
C SER A 165 12.60 23.62 1.82
N SER A 166 11.63 24.14 2.57
CA SER A 166 11.86 24.65 3.93
C SER A 166 11.75 23.54 4.99
N LEU A 167 12.84 23.30 5.71
CA LEU A 167 12.86 22.35 6.84
C LEU A 167 11.89 22.77 7.96
N ALA A 168 11.74 24.07 8.20
CA ALA A 168 10.82 24.60 9.21
C ALA A 168 9.35 24.35 8.83
N PHE A 169 9.01 24.41 7.54
CA PHE A 169 7.68 24.06 7.06
C PHE A 169 7.42 22.56 7.19
N CYS A 170 8.38 21.71 6.83
CA CYS A 170 8.25 20.26 7.02
C CYS A 170 8.08 19.87 8.49
N ASP A 171 8.82 20.52 9.40
CA ASP A 171 8.68 20.35 10.85
C ASP A 171 7.34 20.87 11.40
N LEU A 172 6.77 21.92 10.79
CA LEU A 172 5.41 22.37 11.05
C LEU A 172 4.38 21.31 10.58
N MET A 173 4.54 20.78 9.37
CA MET A 173 3.62 19.78 8.82
C MET A 173 3.63 18.48 9.62
N ALA A 174 4.81 18.00 10.05
CA ALA A 174 4.91 16.87 10.98
C ALA A 174 4.23 17.18 12.31
N PHE A 175 4.39 18.40 12.85
CA PHE A 175 3.73 18.83 14.07
C PHE A 175 2.20 18.82 13.94
N ILE A 176 1.65 19.39 12.86
CA ILE A 176 0.20 19.43 12.60
C ILE A 176 -0.34 18.00 12.41
N TRP A 177 0.37 17.15 11.66
CA TRP A 177 -0.05 15.77 11.41
C TRP A 177 -0.21 14.96 12.71
N LEU A 178 0.71 15.17 13.65
CA LEU A 178 0.76 14.49 14.95
C LEU A 178 -0.09 15.16 16.03
N ALA A 179 -0.64 16.34 15.76
CA ALA A 179 -1.43 17.09 16.73
C ALA A 179 -2.72 16.34 17.08
N LYS A 180 -3.05 16.36 18.38
CA LYS A 180 -4.20 15.65 18.96
C LYS A 180 -5.01 16.56 19.88
N THR A 181 -6.31 16.30 19.97
CA THR A 181 -7.20 16.90 20.96
C THR A 181 -6.83 16.46 22.37
N ARG A 182 -7.50 17.02 23.38
CA ARG A 182 -7.32 16.60 24.79
C ARG A 182 -7.75 15.16 25.02
N GLU A 183 -8.69 14.68 24.22
CA GLU A 183 -9.21 13.31 24.19
C GLU A 183 -8.28 12.35 23.43
N GLY A 184 -7.20 12.86 22.82
CA GLY A 184 -6.24 12.07 22.07
C GLY A 184 -6.62 11.81 20.62
N GLU A 185 -7.65 12.49 20.10
CA GLU A 185 -8.08 12.36 18.71
C GLU A 185 -7.24 13.22 17.77
N VAL A 186 -6.98 12.74 16.56
CA VAL A 186 -6.33 13.53 15.50
C VAL A 186 -7.27 14.61 14.95
N TYR A 187 -6.70 15.77 14.62
CA TYR A 187 -7.42 16.82 13.91
C TYR A 187 -7.63 16.45 12.43
N MET A 188 -8.86 16.60 11.97
CA MET A 188 -9.32 16.45 10.59
C MET A 188 -10.70 17.10 10.41
N ASP A 189 -11.01 17.52 9.19
CA ASP A 189 -12.27 18.12 8.77
C ASP A 189 -12.64 17.64 7.34
N ILE A 190 -13.47 16.59 7.26
CA ILE A 190 -13.96 16.07 5.96
C ILE A 190 -15.24 16.79 5.53
N GLU A 191 -16.06 17.24 6.48
CA GLU A 191 -17.37 17.86 6.23
C GLU A 191 -17.28 19.39 6.10
N GLY A 192 -16.07 19.93 6.05
CA GLY A 192 -15.77 21.36 6.01
C GLY A 192 -16.25 22.06 4.74
N ARG A 193 -15.92 23.36 4.64
CA ARG A 193 -16.40 24.25 3.55
C ARG A 193 -15.76 24.00 2.19
N GLY A 194 -14.76 23.13 2.11
CA GLY A 194 -13.92 22.91 0.92
C GLY A 194 -13.90 21.46 0.43
N PRO A 195 -13.25 21.19 -0.70
CA PRO A 195 -13.12 19.85 -1.27
C PRO A 195 -12.10 19.01 -0.48
N GLY A 196 -12.50 18.53 0.69
CA GLY A 196 -11.74 17.61 1.53
C GLY A 196 -10.95 18.28 2.67
N ASP A 197 -10.16 17.46 3.37
CA ASP A 197 -9.41 17.87 4.56
C ASP A 197 -8.13 18.65 4.22
N PRO A 198 -7.99 19.91 4.68
CA PRO A 198 -6.81 20.74 4.40
C PRO A 198 -5.48 20.15 4.88
N VAL A 199 -5.48 19.39 5.99
CA VAL A 199 -4.25 18.79 6.55
C VAL A 199 -3.75 17.68 5.62
N VAL A 200 -4.64 16.81 5.18
CA VAL A 200 -4.36 15.73 4.23
C VAL A 200 -4.02 16.27 2.86
N TYR A 201 -4.74 17.29 2.38
CA TYR A 201 -4.42 17.96 1.11
C TYR A 201 -2.98 18.48 1.09
N LEU A 202 -2.60 19.28 2.10
CA LEU A 202 -1.29 19.91 2.15
C LEU A 202 -0.16 18.90 2.38
N MET A 203 -0.38 17.88 3.22
CA MET A 203 0.58 16.78 3.40
C MET A 203 0.78 16.00 2.09
N ARG A 204 -0.30 15.71 1.35
CA ARG A 204 -0.20 15.05 0.06
C ARG A 204 0.56 15.92 -0.94
N ALA A 205 0.21 17.19 -1.06
CA ALA A 205 0.88 18.13 -1.96
C ALA A 205 2.39 18.23 -1.69
N LEU A 206 2.79 18.24 -0.41
CA LEU A 206 4.18 18.20 0.03
C LEU A 206 4.91 16.92 -0.39
N LEU A 207 4.26 15.76 -0.30
CA LEU A 207 4.86 14.45 -0.59
C LEU A 207 4.84 14.08 -2.09
N GLU A 208 3.93 14.68 -2.86
CA GLU A 208 3.91 14.57 -4.32
C GLU A 208 5.07 15.34 -4.97
N ASP A 209 5.55 16.41 -4.33
CA ASP A 209 6.74 17.13 -4.75
C ASP A 209 8.02 16.40 -4.32
N ASP A 210 8.99 16.24 -5.22
CA ASP A 210 10.20 15.47 -4.94
C ASP A 210 11.09 16.16 -3.89
N VAL A 211 11.23 17.49 -3.96
CA VAL A 211 12.03 18.28 -3.01
C VAL A 211 11.33 18.33 -1.65
N GLY A 212 10.02 18.53 -1.66
CA GLY A 212 9.15 18.48 -0.49
C GLY A 212 9.22 17.15 0.24
N ARG A 213 9.08 16.06 -0.50
CA ARG A 213 9.18 14.70 0.04
C ARG A 213 10.54 14.45 0.67
N GLU A 214 11.64 14.76 -0.01
CA GLU A 214 12.99 14.57 0.55
C GLU A 214 13.20 15.41 1.81
N THR A 215 12.79 16.68 1.79
CA THR A 215 12.92 17.60 2.93
C THR A 215 12.07 17.13 4.11
N PHE A 216 10.86 16.63 3.87
CA PHE A 216 9.99 16.07 4.89
C PHE A 216 10.59 14.82 5.54
N LEU A 217 11.13 13.90 4.74
CA LEU A 217 11.80 12.69 5.25
C LEU A 217 13.04 13.06 6.08
N ARG A 218 13.77 14.11 5.70
CA ARG A 218 14.89 14.66 6.49
C ARG A 218 14.41 15.34 7.78
N ALA A 219 13.22 15.95 7.80
CA ALA A 219 12.64 16.52 9.02
C ALA A 219 12.21 15.42 10.01
N VAL A 220 11.71 14.29 9.51
CA VAL A 220 11.28 13.15 10.32
C VAL A 220 12.44 12.17 10.49
N THR A 221 13.41 12.54 11.32
CA THR A 221 14.64 11.74 11.53
C THR A 221 14.48 10.55 12.47
N SER A 222 13.44 10.53 13.31
CA SER A 222 13.33 9.56 14.40
C SER A 222 12.34 8.43 14.09
N ARG A 223 12.72 7.21 14.46
CA ARG A 223 11.85 6.02 14.40
C ARG A 223 10.56 6.21 15.18
N ARG A 224 10.61 6.95 16.31
CA ARG A 224 9.43 7.23 17.13
C ARG A 224 8.44 8.10 16.37
N THR A 225 8.91 9.19 15.76
CA THR A 225 8.08 10.09 14.96
C THR A 225 7.44 9.37 13.78
N ALA A 226 8.14 8.45 13.11
CA ALA A 226 7.56 7.65 12.03
C ALA A 226 6.43 6.71 12.52
N VAL A 227 6.58 6.11 13.70
CA VAL A 227 5.52 5.28 14.32
C VAL A 227 4.33 6.15 14.72
N ASP A 228 4.59 7.30 15.35
CA ASP A 228 3.52 8.23 15.74
C ASP A 228 2.77 8.76 14.49
N PHE A 229 3.48 8.99 13.38
CA PHE A 229 2.89 9.37 12.09
C PHE A 229 1.98 8.28 11.56
N ALA A 230 2.46 7.03 11.51
CA ALA A 230 1.67 5.89 11.04
C ALA A 230 0.44 5.65 11.92
N SER A 231 0.56 5.81 13.25
CA SER A 231 -0.57 5.75 14.18
C SER A 231 -1.56 6.89 13.95
N ALA A 232 -1.10 8.11 13.70
CA ALA A 232 -1.98 9.24 13.40
C ALA A 232 -2.74 9.05 12.07
N THR A 233 -2.08 8.50 11.04
CA THR A 233 -2.74 8.11 9.78
C THR A 233 -3.85 7.09 10.04
N LEU A 234 -3.57 6.05 10.81
CA LEU A 234 -4.57 5.03 11.16
C LEU A 234 -5.76 5.61 11.94
N GLN A 235 -5.50 6.53 12.89
CA GLN A 235 -6.57 7.21 13.63
C GLN A 235 -7.48 8.04 12.70
N ARG A 236 -6.92 8.69 11.67
CA ARG A 236 -7.72 9.40 10.65
C ARG A 236 -8.60 8.45 9.84
N ILE A 237 -8.08 7.29 9.46
CA ILE A 237 -8.85 6.25 8.73
C ILE A 237 -10.01 5.74 9.60
N GLN A 238 -9.75 5.43 10.87
CA GLN A 238 -10.77 4.97 11.81
C GLN A 238 -11.86 6.02 12.06
N LYS A 239 -11.49 7.30 12.14
CA LYS A 239 -12.44 8.40 12.28
C LYS A 239 -13.28 8.59 11.00
N ALA A 240 -12.66 8.50 9.82
CA ALA A 240 -13.37 8.54 8.55
C ALA A 240 -14.36 7.37 8.38
N GLN A 241 -14.03 6.18 8.87
CA GLN A 241 -14.91 5.00 8.86
C GLN A 241 -16.23 5.24 9.62
N ALA A 242 -16.21 6.07 10.67
CA ALA A 242 -17.39 6.37 11.49
C ALA A 242 -18.35 7.40 10.84
N LEU A 243 -17.93 8.06 9.75
CA LEU A 243 -18.75 9.04 9.05
C LEU A 243 -19.73 8.36 8.08
N PRO A 244 -20.84 9.03 7.72
CA PRO A 244 -21.72 8.56 6.65
C PRO A 244 -20.94 8.38 5.34
N PRO A 245 -21.26 7.34 4.54
CA PRO A 245 -20.57 7.11 3.27
C PRO A 245 -20.86 8.26 2.29
N SER A 246 -19.80 8.90 1.83
CA SER A 246 -19.81 9.95 0.81
C SER A 246 -18.61 9.82 -0.11
N GLU A 247 -18.67 10.49 -1.26
CA GLU A 247 -17.53 10.63 -2.18
C GLU A 247 -16.29 11.21 -1.48
N ASP A 248 -16.47 12.23 -0.63
CA ASP A 248 -15.37 12.88 0.08
C ASP A 248 -14.71 11.98 1.12
N VAL A 249 -15.49 11.12 1.80
CA VAL A 249 -14.93 10.14 2.75
C VAL A 249 -14.06 9.10 2.03
N PHE A 250 -14.51 8.58 0.88
CA PHE A 250 -13.68 7.67 0.09
C PHE A 250 -12.44 8.37 -0.46
N ARG A 251 -12.59 9.58 -1.01
CA ARG A 251 -11.46 10.40 -1.51
C ARG A 251 -10.44 10.65 -0.41
N PHE A 252 -10.88 10.96 0.80
CA PHE A 252 -10.01 11.17 1.96
C PHE A 252 -9.20 9.92 2.29
N ILE A 253 -9.81 8.73 2.31
CA ILE A 253 -9.07 7.47 2.53
C ILE A 253 -8.09 7.22 1.37
N GLY A 254 -8.47 7.48 0.13
CA GLY A 254 -7.58 7.40 -1.03
C GLY A 254 -6.34 8.30 -0.87
N GLN A 255 -6.53 9.55 -0.43
CA GLN A 255 -5.44 10.47 -0.16
C GLN A 255 -4.52 9.99 0.98
N LEU A 256 -5.07 9.40 2.05
CA LEU A 256 -4.27 8.80 3.12
C LEU A 256 -3.46 7.60 2.63
N THR A 257 -4.02 6.79 1.73
CA THR A 257 -3.30 5.71 1.05
C THR A 257 -2.15 6.25 0.21
N GLN A 258 -2.37 7.32 -0.57
CA GLN A 258 -1.33 7.97 -1.36
C GLN A 258 -0.20 8.52 -0.47
N ILE A 259 -0.54 9.20 0.63
CA ILE A 259 0.44 9.68 1.61
C ILE A 259 1.27 8.51 2.16
N THR A 260 0.59 7.42 2.56
CA THR A 260 1.24 6.21 3.10
C THR A 260 2.18 5.57 2.08
N ASP A 261 1.76 5.53 0.82
CA ASP A 261 2.55 5.01 -0.29
C ASP A 261 3.81 5.83 -0.52
N ARG A 262 3.68 7.15 -0.68
CA ARG A 262 4.81 8.04 -0.91
C ARG A 262 5.86 7.95 0.21
N VAL A 263 5.47 7.96 1.48
CA VAL A 263 6.45 7.86 2.57
C VAL A 263 7.06 6.45 2.69
N SER A 264 6.30 5.39 2.41
CA SER A 264 6.78 4.01 2.56
C SER A 264 7.73 3.59 1.44
N GLN A 265 7.47 4.00 0.20
CA GLN A 265 8.34 3.74 -0.95
C GLN A 265 9.69 4.46 -0.82
N ASN A 266 9.71 5.65 -0.20
CA ASN A 266 10.92 6.47 -0.09
C ASN A 266 11.65 6.28 1.25
N SER A 267 11.11 5.49 2.19
CA SER A 267 11.73 5.28 3.50
C SER A 267 11.37 3.94 4.13
N THR A 268 12.38 3.07 4.29
CA THR A 268 12.24 1.80 5.01
C THR A 268 11.83 1.99 6.47
N MET A 269 12.13 3.15 7.07
CA MET A 269 11.69 3.49 8.42
C MET A 269 10.17 3.64 8.49
N PHE A 270 9.56 4.36 7.53
CA PHE A 270 8.11 4.50 7.45
C PHE A 270 7.43 3.19 7.08
N SER A 271 7.95 2.44 6.10
CA SER A 271 7.44 1.11 5.76
C SER A 271 7.38 0.18 7.00
N ARG A 272 8.46 0.13 7.78
CA ARG A 272 8.49 -0.63 9.05
C ARG A 272 7.55 -0.06 10.12
N ALA A 273 7.38 1.25 10.18
CA ALA A 273 6.46 1.90 11.11
C ALA A 273 5.00 1.54 10.80
N PHE A 274 4.59 1.63 9.54
CA PHE A 274 3.27 1.21 9.06
C PHE A 274 3.02 -0.28 9.30
N ALA A 275 3.98 -1.14 8.93
CA ALA A 275 3.90 -2.58 9.19
C ALA A 275 3.78 -2.89 10.70
N ARG A 276 4.44 -2.10 11.57
CA ARG A 276 4.38 -2.25 13.03
C ARG A 276 3.02 -1.87 13.60
N VAL A 277 2.40 -0.80 13.12
CA VAL A 277 1.05 -0.39 13.56
C VAL A 277 -0.05 -1.27 12.94
N GLY A 278 0.29 -2.16 12.01
CA GLY A 278 -0.64 -3.10 11.40
C GLY A 278 -1.71 -2.44 10.54
N TYR A 279 -1.37 -1.34 9.85
CA TYR A 279 -2.33 -0.47 9.14
C TYR A 279 -3.17 -1.16 8.04
N ILE A 280 -2.68 -2.24 7.45
CA ILE A 280 -3.34 -2.90 6.29
C ILE A 280 -4.75 -3.35 6.65
N GLN A 281 -4.88 -4.17 7.69
CA GLN A 281 -6.17 -4.74 8.08
C GLN A 281 -7.20 -3.66 8.46
N PRO A 282 -6.91 -2.70 9.36
CA PRO A 282 -7.87 -1.64 9.68
C PRO A 282 -8.26 -0.77 8.49
N THR A 283 -7.34 -0.50 7.56
CA THR A 283 -7.65 0.31 6.36
C THR A 283 -8.62 -0.44 5.46
N THR A 284 -8.38 -1.73 5.20
CA THR A 284 -9.31 -2.56 4.45
C THR A 284 -10.65 -2.69 5.17
N SER A 285 -10.66 -2.86 6.49
CA SER A 285 -11.91 -2.91 7.28
C SER A 285 -12.70 -1.60 7.22
N ALA A 286 -12.02 -0.45 7.16
CA ALA A 286 -12.68 0.85 6.98
C ALA A 286 -13.36 0.94 5.61
N ILE A 287 -12.66 0.54 4.53
CA ILE A 287 -13.23 0.48 3.17
C ILE A 287 -14.43 -0.49 3.15
N ASN A 288 -14.30 -1.65 3.81
CA ASN A 288 -15.38 -2.63 3.97
C ASN A 288 -16.62 -2.02 4.63
N ALA A 289 -16.45 -1.41 5.80
CA ALA A 289 -17.55 -0.79 6.54
C ALA A 289 -18.24 0.32 5.74
N LEU A 290 -17.47 1.18 5.06
CA LEU A 290 -18.03 2.24 4.20
C LEU A 290 -18.77 1.67 2.99
N SER A 291 -18.26 0.60 2.38
CA SER A 291 -18.95 -0.06 1.26
C SER A 291 -20.27 -0.70 1.68
N ILE A 292 -20.34 -1.27 2.90
CA ILE A 292 -21.57 -1.80 3.49
C ILE A 292 -22.55 -0.65 3.76
N ALA A 293 -22.08 0.43 4.39
CA ALA A 293 -22.89 1.60 4.68
C ALA A 293 -23.46 2.22 3.40
N ALA A 294 -22.67 2.29 2.32
CA ALA A 294 -23.11 2.84 1.03
C ALA A 294 -24.26 2.02 0.42
N VAL A 295 -24.17 0.69 0.45
CA VAL A 295 -25.25 -0.20 -0.03
C VAL A 295 -26.49 -0.05 0.86
N ASN A 296 -26.33 -0.06 2.18
CA ASN A 296 -27.44 0.06 3.14
C ASN A 296 -28.15 1.42 3.04
N ALA A 297 -27.42 2.49 2.71
CA ALA A 297 -27.97 3.82 2.50
C ALA A 297 -28.63 4.01 1.13
N GLY A 298 -28.74 2.95 0.30
CA GLY A 298 -29.28 3.04 -1.06
C GLY A 298 -28.39 3.86 -2.00
N ARG A 299 -27.08 3.95 -1.73
CA ARG A 299 -26.09 4.71 -2.53
C ARG A 299 -25.02 3.79 -3.14
N PRO A 300 -25.39 2.74 -3.90
CA PRO A 300 -24.42 1.80 -4.47
C PRO A 300 -23.48 2.46 -5.51
N HIS A 301 -23.85 3.62 -6.07
CA HIS A 301 -22.98 4.39 -6.97
C HIS A 301 -21.67 4.85 -6.30
N LEU A 302 -21.60 4.90 -4.96
CA LEU A 302 -20.37 5.21 -4.23
C LEU A 302 -19.35 4.06 -4.28
N LEU A 303 -19.75 2.85 -4.68
CA LEU A 303 -18.83 1.70 -4.80
C LEU A 303 -17.76 1.91 -5.88
N LYS A 304 -17.95 2.84 -6.83
CA LYS A 304 -16.88 3.23 -7.76
C LYS A 304 -15.69 3.88 -7.03
N PHE A 305 -15.94 4.70 -6.02
CA PHE A 305 -14.89 5.30 -5.20
C PHE A 305 -14.25 4.26 -4.26
N ALA A 306 -15.05 3.30 -3.77
CA ALA A 306 -14.51 2.16 -3.04
C ALA A 306 -13.54 1.33 -3.91
N LEU A 307 -13.85 1.13 -5.19
CA LEU A 307 -12.96 0.47 -6.15
C LEU A 307 -11.64 1.24 -6.32
N GLU A 308 -11.71 2.53 -6.63
CA GLU A 308 -10.53 3.38 -6.82
C GLU A 308 -9.59 3.31 -5.61
N VAL A 309 -10.13 3.47 -4.39
CA VAL A 309 -9.35 3.39 -3.14
C VAL A 309 -8.79 1.99 -2.92
N THR A 310 -9.57 0.94 -3.20
CA THR A 310 -9.12 -0.45 -3.02
C THR A 310 -7.98 -0.80 -3.96
N ILE A 311 -8.05 -0.41 -5.24
CA ILE A 311 -6.98 -0.64 -6.21
C ILE A 311 -5.72 0.13 -5.79
N GLN A 312 -5.84 1.43 -5.50
CA GLN A 312 -4.69 2.23 -5.04
C GLN A 312 -4.03 1.59 -3.82
N PHE A 313 -4.82 1.07 -2.89
CA PHE A 313 -4.30 0.41 -1.70
C PHE A 313 -3.64 -0.94 -2.00
N MET A 314 -4.21 -1.73 -2.91
CA MET A 314 -3.63 -3.01 -3.31
C MET A 314 -2.33 -2.85 -4.11
N ILE A 315 -2.23 -1.82 -4.95
CA ILE A 315 -1.00 -1.43 -5.66
C ILE A 315 0.05 -0.99 -4.65
N HIS A 316 -0.31 -0.12 -3.71
CA HIS A 316 0.59 0.28 -2.63
C HIS A 316 1.16 -0.93 -1.89
N ILE A 317 0.30 -1.88 -1.49
CA ILE A 317 0.72 -3.11 -0.79
C ILE A 317 1.59 -4.01 -1.66
N GLN A 318 1.33 -4.06 -2.96
CA GLN A 318 2.15 -4.80 -3.92
C GLN A 318 3.56 -4.23 -4.03
N ASN A 319 3.69 -2.90 -3.99
CA ASN A 319 4.97 -2.20 -4.03
C ASN A 319 5.76 -2.32 -2.72
N LEU A 320 5.13 -2.79 -1.63
CA LEU A 320 5.84 -3.22 -0.43
C LEU A 320 6.45 -4.61 -0.68
N ASP A 321 7.63 -4.65 -1.29
CA ASP A 321 8.40 -5.88 -1.59
C ASP A 321 8.76 -6.73 -0.34
N THR A 322 8.38 -6.26 0.85
CA THR A 322 8.62 -6.96 2.13
C THR A 322 7.33 -7.52 2.72
N HIS A 323 7.40 -8.71 3.31
CA HIS A 323 6.29 -9.34 4.04
C HIS A 323 5.01 -9.54 3.20
N ILE A 324 5.16 -9.79 1.89
CA ILE A 324 4.05 -9.80 0.92
C ILE A 324 2.91 -10.73 1.35
N LEU A 325 3.22 -11.97 1.72
CA LEU A 325 2.19 -12.93 2.17
C LEU A 325 1.46 -12.46 3.43
N LYS A 326 2.18 -11.84 4.37
CA LYS A 326 1.58 -11.25 5.58
C LYS A 326 0.69 -10.07 5.24
N ASN A 327 1.11 -9.22 4.30
CA ASN A 327 0.34 -8.07 3.84
C ASN A 327 -0.96 -8.51 3.13
N ARG A 328 -0.87 -9.51 2.23
CA ARG A 328 -2.04 -10.12 1.58
C ARG A 328 -2.97 -10.80 2.58
N ARG A 329 -2.42 -11.49 3.57
CA ARG A 329 -3.21 -12.04 4.68
C ARG A 329 -3.95 -10.95 5.46
N GLN A 330 -3.31 -9.80 5.71
CA GLN A 330 -3.97 -8.67 6.39
C GLN A 330 -5.07 -8.02 5.55
N LEU A 331 -4.92 -7.95 4.21
CA LEU A 331 -6.01 -7.55 3.31
C LEU A 331 -7.21 -8.48 3.45
N VAL A 332 -6.99 -9.79 3.42
CA VAL A 332 -8.07 -10.77 3.56
C VAL A 332 -8.69 -10.70 4.96
N ALA A 333 -7.89 -10.59 6.02
CA ALA A 333 -8.38 -10.41 7.39
C ALA A 333 -9.15 -9.09 7.59
N GLY A 334 -8.95 -8.09 6.72
CA GLY A 334 -9.74 -6.86 6.66
C GLY A 334 -11.03 -6.98 5.84
N ASP A 335 -11.29 -8.16 5.28
CA ASP A 335 -12.46 -8.51 4.45
C ASP A 335 -12.52 -7.75 3.11
N VAL A 336 -11.36 -7.66 2.43
CA VAL A 336 -11.27 -7.12 1.05
C VAL A 336 -12.16 -7.90 0.08
N ILE A 337 -12.42 -9.19 0.32
CA ILE A 337 -13.20 -10.04 -0.57
C ILE A 337 -14.66 -9.61 -0.61
N SER A 338 -15.25 -9.24 0.53
CA SER A 338 -16.61 -8.72 0.56
C SER A 338 -16.70 -7.34 -0.11
N VAL A 339 -15.65 -6.51 0.00
CA VAL A 339 -15.54 -5.24 -0.74
C VAL A 339 -15.57 -5.51 -2.23
N MET A 340 -14.71 -6.42 -2.71
CA MET A 340 -14.64 -6.83 -4.11
C MET A 340 -16.00 -7.35 -4.59
N ALA A 341 -16.64 -8.27 -3.84
CA ALA A 341 -17.93 -8.86 -4.16
C ALA A 341 -19.03 -7.81 -4.39
N ARG A 342 -19.12 -6.79 -3.52
CA ARG A 342 -20.06 -5.67 -3.68
C ARG A 342 -19.74 -4.81 -4.90
N ILE A 343 -18.47 -4.47 -5.09
CA ILE A 343 -18.03 -3.67 -6.24
C ILE A 343 -18.37 -4.39 -7.54
N VAL A 344 -17.98 -5.66 -7.70
CA VAL A 344 -18.21 -6.40 -8.94
C VAL A 344 -19.70 -6.63 -9.18
N GLY A 345 -20.48 -6.88 -8.13
CA GLY A 345 -21.94 -7.02 -8.23
C GLY A 345 -22.62 -5.72 -8.69
N TYR A 346 -22.17 -4.57 -8.19
CA TYR A 346 -22.63 -3.26 -8.66
C TYR A 346 -22.21 -3.01 -10.11
N LEU A 347 -20.93 -3.21 -10.42
CA LEU A 347 -20.38 -2.89 -11.74
C LEU A 347 -20.99 -3.74 -12.84
N ALA A 348 -21.22 -5.02 -12.57
CA ALA A 348 -21.81 -5.93 -13.53
C ALA A 348 -23.26 -5.56 -13.92
N ARG A 349 -23.99 -4.84 -13.06
CA ARG A 349 -25.40 -4.44 -13.33
C ARG A 349 -25.53 -3.00 -13.80
N ASN A 350 -24.81 -2.08 -13.15
CA ASN A 350 -25.03 -0.63 -13.25
C ASN A 350 -23.74 0.18 -13.34
N GLY A 351 -22.58 -0.47 -13.44
CA GLY A 351 -21.29 0.21 -13.41
C GLY A 351 -20.98 0.99 -14.68
N PRO A 352 -20.23 2.08 -14.58
CA PRO A 352 -19.59 2.68 -15.75
C PRO A 352 -18.61 1.66 -16.39
N PRO A 353 -18.63 1.48 -17.72
CA PRO A 353 -17.74 0.54 -18.40
C PRO A 353 -16.24 0.76 -18.13
N SER A 354 -15.84 2.01 -17.88
CA SER A 354 -14.45 2.37 -17.55
C SER A 354 -13.92 1.73 -16.26
N HIS A 355 -14.80 1.22 -15.39
CA HIS A 355 -14.41 0.61 -14.12
C HIS A 355 -14.42 -0.92 -14.15
N VAL A 356 -14.82 -1.52 -15.28
CA VAL A 356 -14.89 -2.98 -15.43
C VAL A 356 -13.50 -3.61 -15.44
N GLU A 357 -12.57 -3.09 -16.26
CA GLU A 357 -11.20 -3.61 -16.34
C GLU A 357 -10.42 -3.42 -15.02
N PRO A 358 -10.44 -2.24 -14.37
CA PRO A 358 -9.82 -2.09 -13.05
C PRO A 358 -10.36 -3.08 -11.99
N ALA A 359 -11.66 -3.41 -12.04
CA ALA A 359 -12.23 -4.43 -11.16
C ALA A 359 -11.74 -5.85 -11.47
N ILE A 360 -11.52 -6.17 -12.75
CA ILE A 360 -10.92 -7.43 -13.20
C ILE A 360 -9.46 -7.52 -12.70
N ASP A 361 -8.68 -6.46 -12.87
CA ASP A 361 -7.29 -6.38 -12.40
C ASP A 361 -7.20 -6.59 -10.88
N MET A 362 -8.11 -5.97 -10.12
CA MET A 362 -8.21 -6.16 -8.67
C MET A 362 -8.42 -7.64 -8.30
N ILE A 363 -9.26 -8.38 -9.04
CA ILE A 363 -9.48 -9.82 -8.84
C ILE A 363 -8.21 -10.59 -9.16
N GLN A 364 -7.61 -10.32 -10.32
CA GLN A 364 -6.42 -11.00 -10.79
C GLN A 364 -5.21 -10.75 -9.89
N LEU A 365 -5.14 -9.59 -9.22
CA LEU A 365 -4.06 -9.28 -8.31
C LEU A 365 -4.09 -10.11 -7.02
N LEU A 366 -5.29 -10.52 -6.55
CA LEU A 366 -5.45 -11.26 -5.31
C LEU A 366 -5.58 -12.77 -5.52
N ALA A 367 -6.21 -13.20 -6.62
CA ALA A 367 -6.50 -14.60 -6.91
C ALA A 367 -5.29 -15.54 -6.76
N PRO A 368 -4.10 -15.21 -7.30
CA PRO A 368 -2.94 -16.09 -7.27
C PRO A 368 -2.47 -16.40 -5.85
N TYR A 369 -2.63 -15.45 -4.93
CA TYR A 369 -2.21 -15.58 -3.54
C TYR A 369 -3.13 -16.50 -2.70
N THR A 370 -4.29 -16.91 -3.23
CA THR A 370 -5.11 -17.94 -2.57
C THR A 370 -4.48 -19.34 -2.67
N THR A 371 -3.32 -19.47 -3.32
CA THR A 371 -2.46 -20.67 -3.24
C THR A 371 -1.73 -20.79 -1.90
N TYR A 372 -1.72 -19.75 -1.06
CA TYR A 372 -1.03 -19.80 0.23
C TYR A 372 -1.99 -20.18 1.36
N PRO A 373 -1.64 -21.17 2.19
CA PRO A 373 -2.52 -21.66 3.24
C PRO A 373 -2.84 -20.58 4.28
N SER A 374 -1.86 -19.72 4.62
CA SER A 374 -2.07 -18.62 5.54
C SER A 374 -3.12 -17.59 5.07
N ILE A 375 -3.37 -17.53 3.76
CA ILE A 375 -4.38 -16.65 3.16
C ILE A 375 -5.72 -17.37 3.12
N VAL A 376 -5.73 -18.64 2.66
CA VAL A 376 -6.93 -19.50 2.67
C VAL A 376 -7.55 -19.60 4.06
N MET A 377 -6.74 -19.77 5.11
CA MET A 377 -7.22 -19.84 6.50
C MET A 377 -7.96 -18.59 6.99
N GLU A 378 -7.63 -17.41 6.47
CA GLU A 378 -8.35 -16.20 6.87
C GLU A 378 -9.78 -16.17 6.31
N PHE A 379 -10.06 -16.91 5.25
CA PHE A 379 -11.43 -17.02 4.72
C PHE A 379 -12.35 -17.83 5.60
N ASP A 380 -11.86 -18.84 6.34
CA ASP A 380 -12.69 -19.59 7.29
C ASP A 380 -13.30 -18.69 8.37
N ARG A 381 -12.64 -17.54 8.63
CA ARG A 381 -13.11 -16.54 9.59
C ARG A 381 -14.11 -15.55 8.98
N MET A 382 -14.19 -15.50 7.65
CA MET A 382 -15.09 -14.59 6.94
C MET A 382 -16.40 -15.29 6.61
N LEU A 383 -17.51 -14.57 6.76
CA LEU A 383 -18.77 -15.03 6.19
C LEU A 383 -18.67 -14.86 4.67
N PRO A 384 -18.93 -15.90 3.86
CA PRO A 384 -18.96 -15.74 2.42
C PRO A 384 -19.98 -14.65 2.06
N PRO A 385 -19.60 -13.67 1.22
CA PRO A 385 -20.48 -12.55 0.91
C PRO A 385 -21.78 -13.08 0.28
N LYS A 386 -22.94 -12.70 0.83
CA LYS A 386 -24.25 -13.08 0.30
C LYS A 386 -24.47 -12.62 -1.13
N ILE A 387 -23.86 -11.48 -1.50
CA ILE A 387 -23.81 -10.95 -2.86
C ILE A 387 -22.77 -11.79 -3.62
N GLY A 388 -23.20 -12.99 -4.02
CA GLY A 388 -22.38 -14.01 -4.64
C GLY A 388 -22.72 -14.21 -6.12
N LEU A 389 -21.97 -15.10 -6.78
CA LEU A 389 -22.11 -15.51 -8.18
C LEU A 389 -23.56 -15.67 -8.69
N THR A 390 -24.50 -16.01 -7.81
CA THR A 390 -25.92 -16.17 -8.10
C THR A 390 -26.61 -14.89 -8.58
N GLU A 391 -26.09 -13.73 -8.18
CA GLU A 391 -26.70 -12.43 -8.40
C GLU A 391 -26.09 -11.65 -9.58
N MET A 392 -24.95 -12.09 -10.09
CA MET A 392 -24.22 -11.38 -11.15
C MET A 392 -24.78 -11.74 -12.54
N PRO A 393 -25.05 -10.77 -13.43
CA PRO A 393 -25.43 -11.03 -14.81
C PRO A 393 -24.37 -11.86 -15.54
N ARG A 394 -24.77 -12.97 -16.17
CA ARG A 394 -23.85 -13.92 -16.84
C ARG A 394 -23.22 -13.36 -18.11
N ASP A 395 -23.85 -12.36 -18.70
CA ASP A 395 -23.39 -11.60 -19.87
C ASP A 395 -22.39 -10.49 -19.52
N SER A 396 -22.16 -10.22 -18.23
CA SER A 396 -21.12 -9.29 -17.79
C SER A 396 -19.73 -9.83 -18.08
N LYS A 397 -18.83 -8.97 -18.57
CA LYS A 397 -17.39 -9.28 -18.73
C LYS A 397 -16.71 -9.69 -17.42
N ILE A 398 -17.21 -9.25 -16.27
CA ILE A 398 -16.64 -9.56 -14.94
C ILE A 398 -16.99 -10.99 -14.51
N PHE A 399 -18.16 -11.50 -14.94
CA PHE A 399 -18.67 -12.81 -14.53
C PHE A 399 -17.67 -13.96 -14.72
N PRO A 400 -17.07 -14.19 -15.91
CA PRO A 400 -16.14 -15.30 -16.09
C PRO A 400 -14.91 -15.20 -15.17
N VAL A 401 -14.37 -14.00 -14.95
CA VAL A 401 -13.20 -13.80 -14.07
C VAL A 401 -13.57 -14.05 -12.60
N TRP A 402 -14.71 -13.53 -12.17
CA TRP A 402 -15.20 -13.73 -10.80
C TRP A 402 -15.57 -15.19 -10.52
N GLN A 403 -16.16 -15.87 -11.50
CA GLN A 403 -16.45 -17.30 -11.43
C GLN A 403 -15.15 -18.11 -11.34
N ALA A 404 -14.18 -17.82 -12.21
CA ALA A 404 -12.86 -18.44 -12.20
C ALA A 404 -12.16 -18.30 -10.85
N TYR A 405 -12.23 -17.11 -10.25
CA TYR A 405 -11.73 -16.84 -8.90
C TYR A 405 -12.37 -17.77 -7.86
N TRP A 406 -13.71 -17.81 -7.78
CA TRP A 406 -14.40 -18.59 -6.75
C TRP A 406 -14.28 -20.09 -6.93
N VAL A 407 -14.28 -20.60 -8.16
CA VAL A 407 -14.04 -22.02 -8.45
C VAL A 407 -12.65 -22.41 -7.95
N SER A 408 -11.64 -21.62 -8.30
CA SER A 408 -10.25 -21.89 -7.91
C SER A 408 -10.04 -21.74 -6.40
N PHE A 409 -10.62 -20.70 -5.81
CA PHE A 409 -10.61 -20.49 -4.36
C PHE A 409 -11.28 -21.66 -3.63
N SER A 410 -12.51 -22.03 -4.00
CA SER A 410 -13.26 -23.13 -3.34
C SER A 410 -12.49 -24.44 -3.42
N ARG A 411 -11.86 -24.71 -4.56
CA ARG A 411 -11.01 -25.89 -4.72
C ARG A 411 -9.81 -25.86 -3.77
N ARG A 412 -9.08 -24.74 -3.73
CA ARG A 412 -7.92 -24.52 -2.84
C ARG A 412 -8.34 -24.67 -1.38
N HIS A 413 -9.44 -24.03 -0.99
CA HIS A 413 -10.03 -24.12 0.34
C HIS A 413 -10.40 -25.55 0.73
N ASN A 414 -11.12 -26.28 -0.12
CA ASN A 414 -11.49 -27.67 0.11
C ASN A 414 -10.26 -28.58 0.26
N LEU A 415 -9.17 -28.32 -0.49
CA LEU A 415 -7.92 -29.06 -0.34
C LEU A 415 -7.22 -28.77 1.00
N TYR A 416 -7.42 -27.57 1.54
CA TYR A 416 -6.87 -27.17 2.83
C TYR A 416 -7.68 -27.70 4.02
N THR A 417 -9.01 -27.77 3.90
CA THR A 417 -9.90 -28.11 5.03
C THR A 417 -10.20 -29.60 5.18
N LYS A 418 -10.03 -30.41 4.12
CA LYS A 418 -10.19 -31.87 4.24
C LYS A 418 -9.18 -32.44 5.24
N ASP A 419 -9.64 -33.32 6.14
CA ASP A 419 -8.91 -33.83 7.33
C ASP A 419 -7.49 -34.36 7.06
N ASP A 420 -7.18 -34.76 5.82
CA ASP A 420 -5.84 -35.19 5.41
C ASP A 420 -4.86 -34.03 5.21
N ALA A 421 -5.28 -32.75 5.24
CA ALA A 421 -4.48 -31.55 4.96
C ALA A 421 -3.15 -31.52 5.74
N HIS A 422 -3.16 -32.02 6.97
CA HIS A 422 -2.01 -32.02 7.89
C HIS A 422 -1.13 -33.26 7.79
N VAL A 423 -1.56 -34.31 7.08
CA VAL A 423 -0.76 -35.51 6.84
C VAL A 423 -0.12 -35.37 5.46
N MET A 424 1.07 -34.78 5.41
CA MET A 424 1.90 -34.82 4.21
C MET A 424 3.26 -35.41 4.53
N ASN A 425 3.59 -36.43 3.75
CA ASN A 425 4.81 -37.18 3.89
C ASN A 425 5.75 -36.74 2.76
N ILE A 426 6.41 -35.59 2.95
CA ILE A 426 7.49 -35.17 2.05
C ILE A 426 8.81 -35.45 2.75
N CYS A 427 9.72 -36.08 2.02
CA CYS A 427 11.09 -36.32 2.46
C CYS A 427 12.03 -35.73 1.43
N ASP A 428 13.01 -34.95 1.86
CA ASP A 428 13.98 -34.31 0.99
C ASP A 428 15.13 -35.24 0.57
N ASN A 429 15.18 -36.45 1.14
CA ASN A 429 16.10 -37.49 0.71
C ASN A 429 15.55 -38.15 -0.57
N PRO A 430 16.23 -37.99 -1.73
CA PRO A 430 15.77 -38.57 -3.00
C PRO A 430 15.80 -40.10 -3.02
N SER A 431 16.59 -40.73 -2.13
CA SER A 431 16.64 -42.18 -1.96
C SER A 431 15.49 -42.72 -1.10
N CYS A 432 14.65 -41.84 -0.54
CA CYS A 432 13.50 -42.26 0.26
C CYS A 432 12.46 -42.99 -0.60
N THR A 433 12.08 -44.20 -0.19
CA THR A 433 11.05 -45.00 -0.87
C THR A 433 9.62 -44.56 -0.56
N GLY A 434 9.42 -43.57 0.32
CA GLY A 434 8.10 -43.07 0.70
C GLY A 434 7.27 -44.03 1.56
N THR A 435 7.88 -45.11 2.08
CA THR A 435 7.19 -46.18 2.82
C THR A 435 6.76 -45.79 4.25
N LEU A 436 7.36 -44.75 4.84
CA LEU A 436 7.08 -44.32 6.22
C LEU A 436 5.95 -43.29 6.28
N GLN A 437 4.70 -43.77 6.30
CA GLN A 437 3.49 -42.96 6.53
C GLN A 437 3.24 -42.70 8.03
N HIS A 438 4.06 -41.89 8.68
CA HIS A 438 3.78 -41.41 10.05
C HIS A 438 3.10 -40.02 10.02
N SER A 439 2.54 -39.52 11.12
CA SER A 439 2.00 -38.15 11.19
C SER A 439 3.10 -37.18 11.65
N TRP A 440 3.44 -36.18 10.82
CA TRP A 440 4.81 -35.63 10.71
C TRP A 440 5.10 -34.24 11.28
N ILE A 441 4.20 -33.61 12.03
CA ILE A 441 4.35 -32.16 12.30
C ILE A 441 5.61 -31.78 13.14
N SER A 442 6.27 -32.71 13.85
CA SER A 442 7.34 -32.36 14.80
C SER A 442 8.74 -32.97 14.58
N LYS A 443 9.00 -33.80 13.55
CA LYS A 443 10.32 -34.45 13.40
C LYS A 443 10.90 -34.29 11.99
N GLY A 444 12.19 -33.92 11.91
CA GLY A 444 13.01 -34.03 10.71
C GLY A 444 13.33 -32.75 9.93
N LYS A 445 13.08 -31.54 10.44
CA LYS A 445 13.66 -30.34 9.80
C LYS A 445 15.15 -30.24 10.09
N CYS A 446 15.96 -29.91 9.08
CA CYS A 446 17.33 -29.52 9.35
C CYS A 446 17.34 -28.28 10.26
N SER A 447 17.96 -28.39 11.43
CA SER A 447 17.99 -27.31 12.44
C SER A 447 18.82 -26.10 12.04
N ARG A 448 19.67 -26.25 11.01
CA ARG A 448 20.55 -25.20 10.53
C ARG A 448 19.90 -24.39 9.40
N CYS A 449 19.55 -25.03 8.29
CA CYS A 449 19.00 -24.31 7.13
C CYS A 449 17.48 -24.12 7.18
N HIS A 450 16.74 -24.95 7.94
CA HIS A 450 15.27 -25.00 7.95
C HIS A 450 14.58 -25.26 6.60
N SER A 451 15.33 -25.46 5.51
CA SER A 451 14.83 -25.65 4.14
C SER A 451 14.55 -27.12 3.80
N MET A 452 15.24 -28.06 4.46
CA MET A 452 15.09 -29.51 4.23
C MET A 452 14.27 -30.19 5.32
N ILE A 453 13.46 -31.18 4.93
CA ILE A 453 12.56 -31.96 5.77
C ILE A 453 12.78 -33.44 5.50
N TYR A 454 12.86 -34.26 6.54
CA TYR A 454 13.11 -35.70 6.40
C TYR A 454 12.05 -36.52 7.13
N CYS A 455 11.66 -37.64 6.52
CA CYS A 455 10.76 -38.63 7.13
C CYS A 455 11.48 -39.58 8.11
N SER A 456 12.74 -39.34 8.47
CA SER A 456 13.43 -40.01 9.58
C SER A 456 14.82 -39.40 9.76
N ALA A 457 15.44 -39.65 10.92
CA ALA A 457 16.86 -39.36 11.11
C ALA A 457 17.76 -40.15 10.15
N ALA A 458 17.36 -41.38 9.79
CA ALA A 458 18.08 -42.19 8.80
C ALA A 458 18.09 -41.53 7.42
N CYS A 459 16.94 -41.05 6.93
CA CYS A 459 16.88 -40.31 5.67
C CYS A 459 17.67 -38.99 5.72
N GLN A 460 17.68 -38.31 6.87
CA GLN A 460 18.50 -37.12 7.06
C GLN A 460 20.00 -37.46 7.00
N GLU A 461 20.44 -38.53 7.66
CA GLU A 461 21.84 -38.95 7.69
C GLU A 461 22.33 -39.39 6.31
N GLU A 462 21.51 -40.14 5.57
CA GLU A 462 21.80 -40.56 4.20
C GLU A 462 21.96 -39.35 3.27
N ASP A 463 20.97 -38.46 3.21
CA ASP A 463 21.03 -37.25 2.37
C ASP A 463 22.15 -36.30 2.83
N TRP A 464 22.45 -36.24 4.14
CA TRP A 464 23.59 -35.48 4.66
C TRP A 464 24.91 -35.98 4.08
N LYS A 465 25.16 -37.29 4.11
CA LYS A 465 26.38 -37.91 3.57
C LYS A 465 26.50 -37.68 2.07
N GLU A 466 25.39 -37.85 1.33
CA GLU A 466 25.42 -37.75 -0.13
C GLU A 466 25.52 -36.30 -0.63
N ARG A 467 24.69 -35.38 -0.10
CA ARG A 467 24.44 -34.08 -0.75
C ARG A 467 24.29 -32.93 0.23
N HIS A 468 23.40 -33.05 1.22
CA HIS A 468 22.92 -31.90 2.00
C HIS A 468 24.03 -31.19 2.77
N HIS A 469 25.09 -31.87 3.22
CA HIS A 469 26.20 -31.20 3.92
C HIS A 469 26.85 -30.08 3.09
N LYS A 470 26.87 -30.21 1.75
CA LYS A 470 27.43 -29.21 0.82
C LYS A 470 26.44 -28.08 0.51
N GLU A 471 25.15 -28.35 0.62
CA GLU A 471 24.06 -27.41 0.34
C GLU A 471 23.69 -26.57 1.58
N CYS A 472 23.90 -27.13 2.77
CA CYS A 472 23.34 -26.62 4.02
C CYS A 472 23.80 -25.20 4.35
N SER A 473 25.07 -24.85 4.09
CA SER A 473 25.58 -23.49 4.31
C SER A 473 24.84 -22.47 3.44
N TYR A 474 24.77 -22.71 2.13
CA TYR A 474 24.09 -21.82 1.19
C TYR A 474 22.58 -21.72 1.49
N ALA A 475 21.94 -22.85 1.77
CA ALA A 475 20.52 -22.87 2.15
C ALA A 475 20.24 -22.09 3.46
N THR A 476 21.21 -22.02 4.37
CA THR A 476 21.10 -21.22 5.60
C THR A 476 21.21 -19.72 5.32
N GLU A 477 22.11 -19.34 4.41
CA GLU A 477 22.26 -17.96 3.95
C GLU A 477 20.98 -17.50 3.24
N ASP A 478 20.45 -18.29 2.32
CA ASP A 478 19.18 -18.03 1.64
C ASP A 478 18.02 -17.91 2.64
N HIS A 479 17.90 -18.85 3.58
CA HIS A 479 16.85 -18.78 4.59
C HIS A 479 16.94 -17.49 5.43
N SER A 480 18.16 -17.09 5.80
CA SER A 480 18.40 -15.85 6.55
C SER A 480 18.07 -14.61 5.73
N ALA A 481 18.44 -14.59 4.44
CA ALA A 481 18.09 -13.53 3.51
C ALA A 481 16.56 -13.41 3.36
N CYS A 482 15.86 -14.49 3.05
CA CYS A 482 14.39 -14.54 2.95
C CYS A 482 13.69 -14.12 4.26
N LYS A 483 14.25 -14.48 5.42
CA LYS A 483 13.71 -14.11 6.72
C LYS A 483 13.84 -12.62 6.99
N SER A 484 14.96 -12.03 6.57
CA SER A 484 15.22 -10.59 6.71
C SER A 484 14.36 -9.72 5.78
N SER A 485 14.07 -10.20 4.56
CA SER A 485 13.17 -9.56 3.61
C SER A 485 11.68 -9.83 3.89
N GLY A 486 11.39 -10.84 4.70
CA GLY A 486 10.02 -11.28 4.96
C GLY A 486 9.39 -12.03 3.80
N THR A 487 10.20 -12.61 2.91
CA THR A 487 9.78 -13.43 1.76
C THR A 487 10.05 -14.93 2.02
N CYS A 488 9.98 -15.38 3.28
CA CYS A 488 10.13 -16.80 3.58
C CYS A 488 8.98 -17.63 2.98
N TYR A 489 9.34 -18.62 2.16
CA TYR A 489 8.47 -19.72 1.82
C TYR A 489 8.54 -20.76 2.93
N ASP A 490 7.51 -20.81 3.76
CA ASP A 490 7.48 -21.69 4.91
C ASP A 490 7.12 -23.14 4.53
N LEU A 491 7.35 -24.06 5.48
CA LEU A 491 7.04 -25.46 5.28
C LEU A 491 5.55 -25.68 4.96
N LEU A 492 4.66 -24.97 5.64
CA LEU A 492 3.23 -25.20 5.48
C LEU A 492 2.78 -24.83 4.06
N SER A 493 3.28 -23.71 3.52
CA SER A 493 3.12 -23.33 2.11
C SER A 493 3.68 -24.40 1.18
N ARG A 494 4.90 -24.90 1.45
CA ARG A 494 5.50 -25.97 0.65
C ARG A 494 4.66 -27.22 0.60
N LEU A 495 4.25 -27.74 1.76
CA LEU A 495 3.39 -28.91 1.83
C LEU A 495 2.10 -28.64 1.04
N TYR A 496 1.41 -27.53 1.33
CA TYR A 496 0.15 -27.19 0.68
C TYR A 496 0.26 -27.09 -0.85
N HIS A 497 1.32 -26.45 -1.36
CA HIS A 497 1.59 -26.37 -2.79
C HIS A 497 1.83 -27.74 -3.43
N ASN A 498 2.52 -28.66 -2.75
CA ASN A 498 2.66 -30.04 -3.23
C ASN A 498 1.30 -30.74 -3.37
N LYS A 499 0.36 -30.51 -2.43
CA LYS A 499 -1.02 -31.00 -2.57
C LYS A 499 -1.76 -30.40 -3.75
N LEU A 500 -1.60 -29.09 -3.96
CA LEU A 500 -2.21 -28.41 -5.11
C LEU A 500 -1.68 -28.99 -6.42
N VAL A 501 -0.38 -29.20 -6.53
CA VAL A 501 0.27 -29.81 -7.71
C VAL A 501 -0.28 -31.22 -7.96
N ALA A 502 -0.29 -32.08 -6.94
CA ALA A 502 -0.81 -33.44 -7.07
C ALA A 502 -2.28 -33.45 -7.52
N ALA A 503 -3.13 -32.62 -6.90
CA ALA A 503 -4.55 -32.53 -7.25
C ALA A 503 -4.80 -31.98 -8.66
N LEU A 504 -3.90 -31.15 -9.20
CA LEU A 504 -3.98 -30.67 -10.59
C LEU A 504 -3.50 -31.72 -11.59
N CYS A 505 -2.51 -32.55 -11.23
CA CYS A 505 -2.11 -33.68 -12.07
C CYS A 505 -3.27 -34.66 -12.31
N ASP A 506 -4.08 -34.94 -11.28
CA ASP A 506 -5.27 -35.81 -11.40
C ASP A 506 -6.24 -35.31 -12.49
N GLU A 507 -6.46 -34.00 -12.57
CA GLU A 507 -7.36 -33.39 -13.54
C GLU A 507 -6.72 -33.29 -14.93
N ALA A 508 -5.47 -32.80 -15.00
CA ALA A 508 -4.78 -32.59 -16.27
C ALA A 508 -4.55 -33.90 -17.03
N PHE A 509 -4.32 -35.01 -16.31
CA PHE A 509 -4.18 -36.34 -16.89
C PHE A 509 -5.41 -36.78 -17.68
N SER A 510 -6.61 -36.36 -17.25
CA SER A 510 -7.86 -36.72 -17.95
C SER A 510 -8.01 -35.99 -19.29
N ILE A 511 -7.30 -34.87 -19.47
CA ILE A 511 -7.45 -33.97 -20.63
C ILE A 511 -6.32 -34.21 -21.64
N MET A 512 -5.11 -34.45 -21.15
CA MET A 512 -3.92 -34.53 -22.00
C MET A 512 -3.70 -35.98 -22.48
N LYS A 513 -4.04 -36.26 -23.74
CA LYS A 513 -3.49 -37.42 -24.44
C LYS A 513 -1.99 -37.22 -24.57
N GLU A 514 -1.21 -38.22 -24.24
CA GLU A 514 0.25 -38.18 -24.38
C GLU A 514 0.60 -37.96 -25.86
N GLU A 515 0.98 -36.73 -26.20
CA GLU A 515 1.64 -36.46 -27.47
C GLU A 515 3.01 -37.13 -27.41
N LYS A 516 3.17 -38.18 -28.24
CA LYS A 516 4.46 -38.86 -28.36
C LYS A 516 5.46 -37.91 -29.02
N THR A 517 6.51 -37.55 -28.30
CA THR A 517 7.68 -36.90 -28.87
C THR A 517 8.59 -37.96 -29.51
N ALA A 518 8.20 -38.49 -30.67
CA ALA A 518 8.97 -39.54 -31.35
C ALA A 518 10.39 -39.09 -31.73
N ASP A 519 10.63 -37.77 -31.86
CA ASP A 519 11.89 -37.20 -32.36
C ASP A 519 12.69 -36.41 -31.30
N ALA A 520 12.30 -36.43 -30.02
CA ALA A 520 13.03 -35.68 -28.98
C ALA A 520 14.34 -36.39 -28.56
N PRO A 521 15.41 -35.63 -28.24
CA PRO A 521 16.65 -36.18 -27.68
C PRO A 521 16.41 -37.05 -26.43
N PRO A 522 17.24 -38.06 -26.15
CA PRO A 522 17.09 -38.91 -24.94
C PRO A 522 17.20 -38.15 -23.60
N SER A 523 17.79 -36.95 -23.59
CA SER A 523 17.85 -36.06 -22.42
C SER A 523 16.59 -35.21 -22.25
N THR A 524 15.69 -35.21 -23.23
CA THR A 524 14.45 -34.45 -23.21
C THR A 524 13.33 -35.28 -22.59
N ILE A 525 12.70 -34.72 -21.56
CA ILE A 525 11.49 -35.29 -20.93
C ILE A 525 10.33 -34.32 -21.08
N MET A 526 9.13 -34.86 -21.25
CA MET A 526 7.90 -34.07 -21.23
C MET A 526 7.52 -33.77 -19.79
N THR A 527 7.57 -32.49 -19.42
CA THR A 527 7.28 -32.01 -18.07
C THR A 527 5.96 -31.23 -18.09
N GLN A 528 5.13 -31.46 -17.07
CA GLN A 528 3.95 -30.61 -16.86
C GLN A 528 4.40 -29.30 -16.21
N PHE A 529 4.05 -28.17 -16.81
CA PHE A 529 4.26 -26.85 -16.24
C PHE A 529 2.93 -26.27 -15.78
N MET A 530 2.86 -25.87 -14.50
CA MET A 530 1.67 -25.31 -13.87
C MET A 530 1.92 -23.88 -13.41
N ASP A 531 1.27 -22.92 -14.04
CA ASP A 531 1.38 -21.50 -13.67
C ASP A 531 0.21 -21.08 -12.78
N PHE A 532 0.50 -20.77 -11.52
CA PHE A 532 -0.50 -20.29 -10.56
C PHE A 532 -0.53 -18.75 -10.42
N ASN A 533 0.12 -18.00 -11.31
CA ASN A 533 0.03 -16.54 -11.36
C ASN A 533 -1.34 -16.04 -11.87
N PHE A 534 -2.24 -16.93 -12.25
CA PHE A 534 -3.59 -16.63 -12.73
C PHE A 534 -4.67 -17.13 -11.76
N PRO A 535 -5.91 -16.59 -11.85
CA PRO A 535 -7.03 -17.10 -11.06
C PRO A 535 -7.23 -18.61 -11.22
N ILE A 536 -7.25 -19.10 -12.46
CA ILE A 536 -7.22 -20.53 -12.80
C ILE A 536 -5.78 -20.88 -13.17
N ALA A 537 -5.23 -21.93 -12.57
CA ALA A 537 -3.90 -22.40 -12.89
C ALA A 537 -3.84 -22.80 -14.39
N GLN A 538 -2.86 -22.27 -15.11
CA GLN A 538 -2.62 -22.68 -16.49
C GLN A 538 -1.73 -23.92 -16.47
N VAL A 539 -2.10 -24.94 -17.24
CA VAL A 539 -1.33 -26.19 -17.34
C VAL A 539 -0.89 -26.37 -18.79
N SER A 540 0.41 -26.57 -18.99
CA SER A 540 0.99 -26.85 -20.30
C SER A 540 1.97 -28.03 -20.22
N MET A 541 2.20 -28.67 -21.37
CA MET A 541 3.24 -29.69 -21.52
C MET A 541 4.45 -29.05 -22.19
N VAL A 542 5.61 -29.21 -21.59
CA VAL A 542 6.84 -28.56 -22.05
C VAL A 542 7.96 -29.59 -22.17
N PRO A 543 8.65 -29.67 -23.32
CA PRO A 543 9.83 -30.51 -23.46
C PRO A 543 11.01 -29.88 -22.70
N VAL A 544 11.61 -30.67 -21.81
CA VAL A 544 12.69 -30.24 -20.94
C VAL A 544 13.94 -31.05 -21.20
N ASP A 545 14.99 -30.41 -21.71
CA ASP A 545 16.32 -31.00 -21.77
C ASP A 545 17.00 -30.88 -20.40
N ILE A 546 17.10 -32.01 -19.70
CA ILE A 546 17.58 -32.08 -18.30
C ILE A 546 19.05 -31.64 -18.17
N ASP A 547 19.82 -31.79 -19.25
CA ASP A 547 21.24 -31.45 -19.29
C ASP A 547 21.46 -30.00 -19.73
N SER A 548 20.42 -29.32 -20.19
CA SER A 548 20.47 -27.92 -20.60
C SER A 548 20.41 -26.99 -19.39
N SER A 549 21.32 -26.01 -19.34
CA SER A 549 21.20 -24.88 -18.42
C SER A 549 19.93 -24.06 -18.65
N GLN A 550 19.27 -24.22 -19.80
CA GLN A 550 17.99 -23.57 -20.06
C GLN A 550 16.89 -24.10 -19.13
N TRP A 551 16.87 -25.39 -18.76
CA TRP A 551 15.86 -25.86 -17.81
C TRP A 551 15.96 -25.17 -16.45
N TRP A 552 17.20 -24.88 -16.03
CA TRP A 552 17.42 -24.11 -14.81
C TRP A 552 16.84 -22.69 -14.90
N ARG A 553 16.93 -22.02 -16.06
CA ARG A 553 16.66 -20.59 -16.24
C ARG A 553 15.31 -20.24 -16.88
N ALA A 554 14.85 -21.03 -17.84
CA ALA A 554 13.91 -20.56 -18.85
C ALA A 554 12.82 -21.60 -19.15
N TYR A 555 11.57 -21.25 -18.80
CA TYR A 555 10.33 -21.83 -19.35
C TYR A 555 9.11 -20.92 -19.15
N SER A 556 9.18 -19.97 -18.21
CA SER A 556 8.25 -18.86 -18.13
C SER A 556 8.44 -17.93 -19.34
N GLN A 557 7.37 -17.25 -19.76
CA GLN A 557 7.45 -16.14 -20.74
C GLN A 557 8.38 -15.00 -20.27
N ILE A 558 8.72 -15.02 -18.99
CA ILE A 558 9.50 -14.03 -18.28
C ILE A 558 10.85 -14.65 -17.90
N GLU A 559 11.95 -13.92 -18.11
CA GLU A 559 13.29 -14.40 -17.73
C GLU A 559 13.45 -14.43 -16.21
N LEU A 560 13.61 -15.64 -15.65
CA LEU A 560 13.82 -15.84 -14.22
C LEU A 560 15.26 -16.20 -13.91
N THR A 561 15.79 -15.56 -12.87
CA THR A 561 17.09 -15.87 -12.30
C THR A 561 16.92 -16.63 -10.98
N PHE A 562 17.67 -17.73 -10.82
CA PHE A 562 17.65 -18.54 -9.61
C PHE A 562 19.04 -18.51 -8.98
N PRO A 563 19.29 -17.70 -7.94
CA PRO A 563 20.60 -17.59 -7.29
C PRO A 563 21.04 -18.89 -6.59
N GLN A 564 20.12 -19.84 -6.43
CA GLN A 564 20.31 -21.08 -5.68
C GLN A 564 20.99 -22.17 -6.51
N GLU A 565 22.07 -21.84 -7.24
CA GLU A 565 22.76 -22.77 -8.14
C GLU A 565 23.25 -24.04 -7.42
N TYR A 566 23.46 -23.97 -6.09
CA TYR A 566 23.77 -25.13 -5.27
C TYR A 566 22.68 -26.22 -5.27
N LEU A 567 21.44 -25.90 -5.66
CA LEU A 567 20.34 -26.86 -5.84
C LEU A 567 20.31 -27.50 -7.23
N LEU A 568 21.11 -27.02 -8.20
CA LEU A 568 21.12 -27.55 -9.56
C LEU A 568 21.38 -29.06 -9.61
N PRO A 569 22.39 -29.62 -8.91
CA PRO A 569 22.62 -31.08 -8.92
C PRO A 569 21.41 -31.88 -8.42
N ARG A 570 20.69 -31.32 -7.44
CA ARG A 570 19.49 -31.94 -6.84
C ARG A 570 18.34 -31.94 -7.83
N VAL A 571 18.08 -30.82 -8.50
CA VAL A 571 17.06 -30.71 -9.56
C VAL A 571 17.41 -31.60 -10.75
N THR A 572 18.64 -31.57 -11.25
CA THR A 572 19.12 -32.48 -12.31
C THR A 572 18.92 -33.94 -11.97
N SER A 573 19.16 -34.34 -10.71
CA SER A 573 18.93 -35.72 -10.28
C SER A 573 17.46 -36.15 -10.36
N MET A 574 16.50 -35.22 -10.18
CA MET A 574 15.08 -35.51 -10.35
C MET A 574 14.74 -35.78 -11.82
N GLY A 575 15.25 -34.95 -12.73
CA GLY A 575 15.04 -35.15 -14.18
C GLY A 575 15.64 -36.46 -14.68
N ARG A 576 16.77 -36.89 -14.11
CA ARG A 576 17.44 -38.16 -14.44
C ARG A 576 16.83 -39.38 -13.74
N ASP A 577 15.73 -39.24 -13.00
CA ASP A 577 15.08 -40.37 -12.34
C ASP A 577 14.64 -41.42 -13.40
N PRO A 578 15.11 -42.67 -13.31
CA PRO A 578 14.84 -43.68 -14.32
C PRO A 578 13.35 -43.99 -14.48
N ARG A 579 12.53 -43.75 -13.45
CA ARG A 579 11.08 -43.97 -13.48
C ARG A 579 10.36 -43.03 -14.44
N LEU A 580 10.95 -41.86 -14.75
CA LEU A 580 10.40 -40.91 -15.72
C LEU A 580 10.46 -41.41 -17.17
N ARG A 581 11.30 -42.42 -17.46
CA ARG A 581 11.50 -42.96 -18.82
C ARG A 581 10.69 -44.23 -19.10
N VAL A 582 9.88 -44.68 -18.14
CA VAL A 582 9.01 -45.84 -18.34
C VAL A 582 7.77 -45.38 -19.09
N GLU A 583 7.54 -45.88 -20.31
CA GLU A 583 6.33 -45.59 -21.08
C GLU A 583 5.10 -46.07 -20.28
N GLY A 584 4.11 -45.19 -20.09
CA GLY A 584 2.97 -45.45 -19.20
C GLY A 584 3.33 -45.51 -17.71
N GLY A 585 4.53 -45.04 -17.33
CA GLY A 585 5.00 -44.98 -15.96
C GLY A 585 4.08 -44.18 -15.03
N ASP A 586 4.09 -44.55 -13.76
CA ASP A 586 3.31 -43.89 -12.72
C ASP A 586 3.98 -42.60 -12.19
N VAL A 587 5.24 -42.32 -12.53
CA VAL A 587 5.98 -41.14 -12.06
C VAL A 587 6.13 -40.09 -13.16
N ARG A 588 5.91 -38.81 -12.80
CA ARG A 588 6.08 -37.65 -13.67
C ARG A 588 6.90 -36.56 -13.00
N LEU A 589 7.59 -35.77 -13.81
CA LEU A 589 8.18 -34.51 -13.40
C LEU A 589 7.17 -33.39 -13.65
N VAL A 590 7.00 -32.54 -12.65
CA VAL A 590 6.10 -31.39 -12.71
C VAL A 590 6.86 -30.16 -12.23
N GLU A 591 6.77 -29.08 -12.98
CA GLU A 591 7.20 -27.75 -12.56
C GLU A 591 5.98 -26.90 -12.27
N SER A 592 6.03 -26.12 -11.20
CA SER A 592 4.93 -25.25 -10.81
C SER A 592 5.43 -23.91 -10.31
N GLU A 593 4.74 -22.83 -10.64
CA GLU A 593 5.11 -21.47 -10.26
C GLU A 593 4.05 -20.84 -9.37
N PHE A 594 4.51 -20.28 -8.24
CA PHE A 594 3.67 -19.59 -7.28
C PHE A 594 4.18 -18.16 -7.06
N PRO A 595 3.33 -17.14 -7.08
CA PRO A 595 3.77 -15.76 -6.90
C PRO A 595 4.20 -15.53 -5.45
N LEU A 596 5.38 -14.93 -5.25
CA LEU A 596 5.90 -14.53 -3.94
C LEU A 596 6.23 -13.03 -3.95
N GLY A 597 5.37 -12.25 -4.59
CA GLY A 597 5.58 -10.82 -4.79
C GLY A 597 5.46 -10.40 -6.23
N TYR A 598 5.92 -9.19 -6.49
CA TYR A 598 5.84 -8.60 -7.81
C TYR A 598 6.92 -9.13 -8.76
N ARG A 599 8.12 -9.36 -8.23
CA ARG A 599 9.27 -9.88 -9.00
C ARG A 599 9.76 -11.23 -8.53
N ASN A 600 9.21 -11.75 -7.44
CA ASN A 600 9.69 -12.99 -6.84
C ASN A 600 8.63 -14.07 -7.03
N VAL A 601 9.08 -15.27 -7.40
CA VAL A 601 8.25 -16.46 -7.52
C VAL A 601 8.90 -17.62 -6.78
N VAL A 602 8.09 -18.58 -6.36
CA VAL A 602 8.56 -19.90 -5.96
C VAL A 602 8.30 -20.86 -7.11
N ARG A 603 9.37 -21.38 -7.71
CA ARG A 603 9.29 -22.49 -8.66
C ARG A 603 9.48 -23.80 -7.92
N LEU A 604 8.47 -24.64 -7.90
CA LEU A 604 8.48 -25.95 -7.24
C LEU A 604 8.59 -27.04 -8.31
N THR A 605 9.74 -27.70 -8.35
CA THR A 605 9.96 -28.89 -9.17
C THR A 605 9.57 -30.10 -8.31
N ALA A 606 8.70 -30.98 -8.79
CA ALA A 606 8.15 -32.10 -8.05
C ALA A 606 8.16 -33.40 -8.86
N LEU A 607 8.50 -34.51 -8.21
CA LEU A 607 8.25 -35.86 -8.70
C LEU A 607 6.91 -36.33 -8.16
N VAL A 608 5.96 -36.55 -9.07
CA VAL A 608 4.58 -36.90 -8.76
C VAL A 608 4.32 -38.32 -9.19
N LYS A 609 3.84 -39.17 -8.27
CA LYS A 609 3.52 -40.58 -8.51
C LYS A 609 2.01 -40.80 -8.49
N ARG A 610 1.49 -41.50 -9.49
CA ARG A 610 0.11 -41.98 -9.52
C ARG A 610 -0.06 -43.14 -8.54
N THR A 611 -1.12 -43.08 -7.75
CA THR A 611 -1.55 -44.14 -6.82
C THR A 611 -3.00 -44.50 -7.09
N GLU A 612 -3.52 -45.53 -6.43
CA GLU A 612 -4.95 -45.89 -6.49
C GLU A 612 -5.86 -44.75 -6.01
N LYS A 613 -5.36 -43.87 -5.12
CA LYS A 613 -6.11 -42.76 -4.54
C LYS A 613 -5.92 -41.42 -5.26
N GLY A 614 -5.21 -41.41 -6.39
CA GLY A 614 -4.81 -40.20 -7.11
C GLY A 614 -3.29 -39.98 -7.07
N HIS A 615 -2.86 -38.81 -7.48
CA HIS A 615 -1.43 -38.47 -7.50
C HIS A 615 -0.92 -38.07 -6.11
N VAL A 616 0.35 -38.37 -5.82
CA VAL A 616 1.07 -37.95 -4.62
C VAL A 616 2.44 -37.40 -4.99
N VAL A 617 2.88 -36.34 -4.31
CA VAL A 617 4.26 -35.85 -4.49
C VAL A 617 5.20 -36.71 -3.66
N LEU A 618 6.15 -37.36 -4.32
CA LEU A 618 7.21 -38.14 -3.66
C LEU A 618 8.32 -37.24 -3.11
N TYR A 619 8.69 -36.25 -3.92
CA TYR A 619 9.83 -35.40 -3.68
C TYR A 619 9.63 -34.05 -4.39
N SER A 620 10.08 -32.96 -3.78
CA SER A 620 10.04 -31.65 -4.43
C SER A 620 11.22 -30.78 -4.04
N VAL A 621 11.57 -29.82 -4.89
CA VAL A 621 12.64 -28.84 -4.65
C VAL A 621 12.08 -27.46 -4.94
N PRO A 622 11.89 -26.60 -3.92
CA PRO A 622 11.52 -25.22 -4.14
C PRO A 622 12.74 -24.39 -4.53
N ARG A 623 12.55 -23.52 -5.52
CA ARG A 623 13.53 -22.53 -5.97
C ARG A 623 12.92 -21.13 -5.92
N TYR A 624 13.68 -20.15 -5.46
CA TYR A 624 13.29 -18.74 -5.46
C TYR A 624 13.77 -18.10 -6.76
N GLY A 625 12.81 -17.77 -7.62
CA GLY A 625 13.06 -17.06 -8.87
C GLY A 625 12.92 -15.56 -8.65
N HIS A 626 13.84 -14.78 -9.23
CA HIS A 626 13.72 -13.34 -9.37
C HIS A 626 13.60 -12.97 -10.84
N SER A 627 12.54 -12.24 -11.16
CA SER A 627 12.28 -11.69 -12.48
C SER A 627 12.93 -10.32 -12.64
N THR A 628 13.67 -10.14 -13.73
CA THR A 628 14.17 -8.82 -14.16
C THR A 628 13.04 -7.96 -14.73
N GLU A 629 12.08 -8.60 -15.37
CA GLU A 629 10.87 -7.98 -15.88
C GLU A 629 9.78 -7.94 -14.81
N VAL A 630 8.86 -7.01 -14.95
CA VAL A 630 7.62 -7.04 -14.19
C VAL A 630 6.81 -8.25 -14.67
N ALA A 631 6.59 -9.23 -13.81
CA ALA A 631 5.90 -10.45 -14.20
C ALA A 631 4.42 -10.17 -14.47
N GLY A 632 4.05 -9.95 -15.74
CA GLY A 632 2.71 -10.18 -16.31
C GLY A 632 1.50 -9.48 -15.68
N VAL A 633 1.66 -8.70 -14.61
CA VAL A 633 0.62 -7.81 -14.12
C VAL A 633 0.56 -6.71 -15.16
N HIS A 634 -0.49 -6.74 -15.99
CA HIS A 634 -0.89 -5.58 -16.80
C HIS A 634 -0.68 -4.35 -15.92
N GLU A 635 0.13 -3.37 -16.36
CA GLU A 635 0.19 -2.09 -15.68
C GLU A 635 -1.26 -1.68 -15.46
N VAL A 636 -1.70 -1.67 -14.20
CA VAL A 636 -3.09 -1.37 -13.87
C VAL A 636 -3.26 0.09 -14.26
N SER A 637 -3.75 0.32 -15.49
CA SER A 637 -4.01 1.65 -16.01
C SER A 637 -5.24 2.15 -15.30
N LEU A 638 -5.03 2.89 -14.20
CA LEU A 638 -6.10 3.63 -13.53
C LEU A 638 -6.60 4.78 -14.39
#